data_AF-A0A852WKT0-F1
#
_entry.id   AF-A0A852WKT0-F1
#
_cell.length_a   1.000
_cell.length_b   1.000
_cell.length_c   1.000
_cell.angle_alpha   90.00
_cell.angle_beta   90.00
_cell.angle_gamma   90.00
#
_symmetry.space_group_name_H-M   'P 1'
#
loop_
_entity.id
_entity.type
_entity.pdbx_description
1 polymer ?
#
loop_
_entity_poly.entity_id
_entity_poly.type
_entity_poly.pdbx_seq_one_letter_code
_entity_poly.pdbx_strand_id
1 'polypeptide(L)'
;MRYDLRPLDAIRSIKVKLGLLVAVTVTVASVLAVVGTRAGLSPWATVPVAVLAALGVTQVLARGMTSPLREMTVAAQRMATGDYSRRVHASSRDEVGELARAFNRMAATLELVDRQRRDLVANVSHELRTPISALQAVLENLVDGVSQPGPEELRLALAQTERLGRLVSDLLDLSRVEEGVTPLRVKDIRLSELLTEAVAQARVDGLRYSVAVRPESLVVPADPDRLHQLLANLVDNASRHSPRGGLVQVTAEAVGDEVLLAVADEGPGIAASDRRAVFERFTTSAAHDSGTGLGLAISRWVAQLHGGTIAVADSDRGCRIEVTLPADPTRPMTTKEPIMSTLTPPAPAPTPPDAPVREGLTAYWPEPPRRGPGIVAGAVGVGLLAAIVLPNRSIGVGTALVFGAIAATVLGARTRSRPWRPLDSLDAALVALLLATLFVRDAAWITILCLLAGLALVAVNSTRASSILALLGTAAAVPLAAIRGLPWLGRTLKPRKAVQAWFPAVRAAFVSLVLLVVFGALFASADALFASWVDAITPNITWNDLPARVALALFIATGTLAAAYVSFAPPAVDRLRLPLRPSRRQFEWLAPVTAVNAVFALFLVAQATALFGGHDYLQRTTGLTYADYVHQGFGQLTIATMLTLTVVGWAARKAVPGRTRDLALGVLCAMTIVVVVSALHRMNLYEEAYGFTRLRLLVAVFEGWLGVVVALVMAAGLVRRRGWLVPLAVRCGAVGLLGLAVLNPDLYIAEHNLSRTHTTSPVDYGYLADLSADAYPAIWKLSQDPFACVTGTGKLSPPAHDDWLEWNLGRAHARDLLAGRPPATSQPVGPVCLPVR
;
A
#
# COMPACT_ATOMS: atom_id res chain seq x y z
N MET A 1 -3.48 -18.00 25.18
CA MET A 1 -4.28 -17.80 23.95
C MET A 1 -4.50 -16.30 23.74
N ARG A 2 -3.95 -15.69 22.69
CA ARG A 2 -4.33 -14.34 22.27
C ARG A 2 -5.56 -14.49 21.36
N TYR A 3 -6.69 -13.91 21.73
CA TYR A 3 -7.84 -13.83 20.84
C TYR A 3 -7.47 -12.93 19.66
N ASP A 4 -7.04 -13.52 18.55
CA ASP A 4 -6.92 -12.82 17.27
C ASP A 4 -8.35 -12.57 16.76
N LEU A 5 -8.92 -11.43 17.17
CA LEU A 5 -10.21 -10.97 16.66
C LEU A 5 -10.07 -10.69 15.16
N ARG A 6 -10.71 -11.53 14.33
CA ARG A 6 -10.77 -11.40 12.87
C ARG A 6 -12.21 -11.14 12.40
N PRO A 7 -12.80 -9.97 12.74
CA PRO A 7 -14.23 -9.68 12.49
C PRO A 7 -14.60 -9.62 11.00
N LEU A 8 -13.60 -9.53 10.11
CA LEU A 8 -13.81 -9.36 8.68
C LEU A 8 -13.72 -10.66 7.86
N ASP A 9 -13.47 -11.83 8.46
CA ASP A 9 -13.22 -13.07 7.72
C ASP A 9 -14.40 -13.52 6.83
N ALA A 10 -15.63 -13.10 7.17
CA ALA A 10 -16.83 -13.40 6.40
C ALA A 10 -16.91 -12.66 5.04
N ILE A 11 -16.18 -11.56 4.87
CA ILE A 11 -16.26 -10.72 3.67
C ILE A 11 -15.45 -11.34 2.52
N ARG A 12 -16.08 -11.46 1.35
CA ARG A 12 -15.55 -12.18 0.18
C ARG A 12 -14.61 -11.40 -0.73
N SER A 13 -14.40 -10.11 -0.49
CA SER A 13 -13.44 -9.32 -1.27
C SER A 13 -12.61 -8.38 -0.40
N ILE A 14 -11.30 -8.36 -0.64
CA ILE A 14 -10.35 -7.49 0.03
C ILE A 14 -10.64 -6.01 -0.24
N LYS A 15 -11.16 -5.67 -1.43
CA LYS A 15 -11.58 -4.30 -1.75
C LYS A 15 -12.74 -3.85 -0.85
N VAL A 16 -13.70 -4.75 -0.61
CA VAL A 16 -14.84 -4.48 0.29
C VAL A 16 -14.36 -4.36 1.73
N LYS A 17 -13.42 -5.20 2.18
CA LYS A 17 -12.80 -5.06 3.51
C LYS A 17 -12.10 -3.70 3.68
N LEU A 18 -11.34 -3.27 2.66
CA LEU A 18 -10.65 -1.97 2.68
C LEU A 18 -11.65 -0.81 2.68
N GLY A 19 -12.72 -0.92 1.89
CA GLY A 19 -13.82 0.06 1.87
C GLY A 19 -14.55 0.14 3.21
N LEU A 20 -14.87 -0.99 3.82
CA LEU A 20 -15.52 -1.07 5.13
C LEU A 20 -14.61 -0.51 6.24
N LEU A 21 -13.31 -0.81 6.19
CA LEU A 21 -12.32 -0.22 7.08
C LEU A 21 -12.39 1.31 7.04
N VAL A 22 -12.32 1.90 5.85
CA VAL A 22 -12.41 3.36 5.69
C VAL A 22 -13.75 3.89 6.18
N ALA A 23 -14.86 3.25 5.79
CA ALA A 23 -16.20 3.67 6.18
C ALA A 23 -16.41 3.65 7.70
N VAL A 24 -16.04 2.56 8.38
CA VAL A 24 -16.14 2.44 9.85
C VAL A 24 -15.25 3.48 10.54
N THR A 25 -14.02 3.66 10.06
CA THR A 25 -13.07 4.62 10.64
C THR A 25 -13.58 6.05 10.54
N VAL A 26 -14.08 6.44 9.36
CA VAL A 26 -14.68 7.77 9.13
C VAL A 26 -15.95 7.94 9.97
N THR A 27 -16.82 6.94 10.01
CA THR A 27 -18.08 6.99 10.78
C THR A 27 -17.80 7.16 12.28
N VAL A 28 -16.87 6.37 12.85
CA VAL A 28 -16.48 6.49 14.26
C VAL A 28 -15.92 7.88 14.56
N ALA A 29 -15.03 8.39 13.70
CA ALA A 29 -14.46 9.73 13.87
C ALA A 29 -15.54 10.82 13.80
N SER A 30 -16.46 10.74 12.83
CA SER A 30 -17.55 11.70 12.67
C SER A 30 -18.56 11.65 13.81
N VAL A 31 -18.95 10.46 14.28
CA VAL A 31 -19.87 10.31 15.42
C VAL A 31 -19.23 10.88 16.69
N LEU A 32 -17.96 10.56 16.96
CA LEU A 32 -17.24 11.13 18.11
C LEU A 32 -17.12 12.66 18.01
N ALA A 33 -16.86 13.18 16.80
CA ALA A 33 -16.84 14.63 16.56
C ALA A 33 -18.19 15.30 16.86
N VAL A 34 -19.30 14.75 16.34
CA VAL A 34 -20.65 15.30 16.54
C VAL A 34 -21.12 15.16 17.98
N VAL A 35 -20.87 14.02 18.62
CA VAL A 35 -21.23 13.80 20.03
C VAL A 35 -20.44 14.74 20.92
N GLY A 36 -19.14 14.91 20.67
CA GLY A 36 -18.31 15.83 21.46
C GLY A 36 -18.78 17.27 21.32
N THR A 37 -19.08 17.75 20.11
CA THR A 37 -19.59 19.12 19.93
C THR A 37 -20.97 19.31 20.57
N ARG A 38 -21.87 18.32 20.50
CA ARG A 38 -23.18 18.38 21.18
C ARG A 38 -23.10 18.31 22.70
N ALA A 39 -22.09 17.62 23.24
CA ALA A 39 -21.83 17.57 24.67
C ALA A 39 -21.15 18.85 25.20
N GLY A 40 -20.94 19.87 24.35
CA GLY A 40 -20.24 21.10 24.73
C GLY A 40 -18.73 20.94 24.90
N LEU A 41 -18.15 19.81 24.47
CA LEU A 41 -16.70 19.62 24.51
C LEU A 41 -16.02 20.47 23.45
N SER A 42 -14.93 21.12 23.84
CA SER A 42 -14.12 21.92 22.93
C SER A 42 -13.64 21.09 21.72
N PRO A 43 -13.58 21.67 20.49
CA PRO A 43 -13.00 21.00 19.33
C PRO A 43 -11.59 20.48 19.56
N TRP A 44 -10.80 21.19 20.38
CA TRP A 44 -9.44 20.79 20.77
C TRP A 44 -9.41 19.48 21.58
N ALA A 45 -10.48 19.17 22.33
CA ALA A 45 -10.61 17.91 23.06
C ALA A 45 -11.15 16.79 22.16
N THR A 46 -12.16 17.11 21.36
CA THR A 46 -12.92 16.12 20.60
C THR A 46 -12.13 15.55 19.41
N VAL A 47 -11.40 16.37 18.67
CA VAL A 47 -10.66 15.94 17.48
C VAL A 47 -9.56 14.92 17.81
N PRO A 48 -8.68 15.14 18.81
CA PRO A 48 -7.70 14.14 19.24
C PRO A 48 -8.32 12.78 19.59
N VAL A 49 -9.41 12.79 20.38
CA VAL A 49 -10.08 11.56 20.81
C VAL A 49 -10.67 10.81 19.62
N ALA A 50 -11.34 11.53 18.72
CA ALA A 50 -11.90 10.96 17.50
C ALA A 50 -10.81 10.31 16.62
N VAL A 51 -9.66 10.99 16.43
CA VAL A 51 -8.55 10.46 15.62
C VAL A 51 -7.89 9.25 16.29
N LEU A 52 -7.66 9.29 17.60
CA LEU A 52 -7.06 8.17 18.34
C LEU A 52 -7.97 6.94 18.32
N ALA A 53 -9.28 7.13 18.51
CA ALA A 53 -10.26 6.05 18.39
C ALA A 53 -10.29 5.47 16.97
N ALA A 54 -10.31 6.33 15.94
CA ALA A 54 -10.25 5.94 14.54
C ALA A 54 -8.99 5.12 14.22
N LEU A 55 -7.81 5.55 14.70
CA LEU A 55 -6.56 4.80 14.54
C LEU A 55 -6.60 3.46 15.27
N GLY A 56 -7.15 3.40 16.48
CA GLY A 56 -7.31 2.16 17.25
C GLY A 56 -8.18 1.15 16.51
N VAL A 57 -9.36 1.59 16.04
CA VAL A 57 -10.27 0.79 15.22
C VAL A 57 -9.57 0.32 13.94
N THR A 58 -8.91 1.24 13.22
CA THR A 58 -8.16 0.90 12.00
C THR A 58 -7.14 -0.21 12.25
N GLN A 59 -6.35 -0.09 13.33
CA GLN A 59 -5.29 -1.03 13.64
C GLN A 59 -5.82 -2.42 14.03
N VAL A 60 -6.97 -2.48 14.72
CA VAL A 60 -7.63 -3.75 15.06
C VAL A 60 -8.12 -4.45 13.79
N LEU A 61 -8.84 -3.74 12.91
CA LEU A 61 -9.35 -4.32 11.67
C LEU A 61 -8.23 -4.68 10.68
N ALA A 62 -7.20 -3.84 10.54
CA ALA A 62 -6.08 -4.06 9.61
C ALA A 62 -5.19 -5.25 10.00
N ARG A 63 -5.04 -5.55 11.30
CA ARG A 63 -4.29 -6.74 11.76
C ARG A 63 -4.89 -8.03 11.22
N GLY A 64 -6.21 -8.17 11.21
CA GLY A 64 -6.89 -9.35 10.68
C GLY A 64 -6.63 -9.58 9.19
N MET A 65 -6.49 -8.50 8.42
CA MET A 65 -6.22 -8.58 6.97
C MET A 65 -4.75 -8.91 6.64
N THR A 66 -3.82 -8.48 7.48
CA THR A 66 -2.36 -8.56 7.19
C THR A 66 -1.68 -9.77 7.82
N SER A 67 -2.24 -10.36 8.87
CA SER A 67 -1.68 -11.56 9.53
C SER A 67 -1.48 -12.75 8.59
N PRO A 68 -2.47 -13.15 7.75
CA PRO A 68 -2.32 -14.32 6.90
C PRO A 68 -1.16 -14.20 5.90
N LEU A 69 -0.95 -13.00 5.34
CA LEU A 69 0.16 -12.74 4.41
C LEU A 69 1.52 -12.91 5.11
N ARG A 70 1.64 -12.44 6.35
CA ARG A 70 2.85 -12.61 7.15
C ARG A 70 3.10 -14.07 7.51
N GLU A 71 2.05 -14.82 7.84
CA GLU A 71 2.12 -16.27 8.08
C GLU A 71 2.62 -17.01 6.83
N MET A 72 2.11 -16.65 5.64
CA MET A 72 2.58 -17.21 4.35
C MET A 72 4.05 -16.90 4.09
N THR A 73 4.51 -15.67 4.34
CA THR A 73 5.93 -15.31 4.15
C THR A 73 6.84 -16.17 5.03
N VAL A 74 6.47 -16.35 6.29
CA VAL A 74 7.23 -17.19 7.24
C VAL A 74 7.20 -18.66 6.82
N ALA A 75 6.04 -19.16 6.37
CA ALA A 75 5.92 -20.54 5.88
C ALA A 75 6.77 -20.76 4.63
N ALA A 76 6.74 -19.83 3.66
CA ALA A 76 7.55 -19.91 2.44
C ALA A 76 9.06 -19.90 2.73
N GLN A 77 9.52 -19.06 3.66
CA GLN A 77 10.93 -19.03 4.07
C GLN A 77 11.40 -20.34 4.70
N ARG A 78 10.52 -21.04 5.43
CA ARG A 78 10.83 -22.37 6.00
C ARG A 78 10.77 -23.49 4.97
N MET A 79 9.84 -23.41 4.02
CA MET A 79 9.81 -24.33 2.88
C MET A 79 11.10 -24.24 2.05
N ALA A 80 11.68 -23.04 1.92
CA ALA A 80 12.99 -22.86 1.27
C ALA A 80 14.13 -23.59 2.01
N THR A 81 13.95 -23.90 3.29
CA THR A 81 14.88 -24.71 4.09
C THR A 81 14.47 -26.20 4.18
N GLY A 82 13.44 -26.63 3.44
CA GLY A 82 13.00 -28.03 3.37
C GLY A 82 11.91 -28.44 4.37
N ASP A 83 11.36 -27.52 5.17
CA ASP A 83 10.23 -27.81 6.06
C ASP A 83 8.89 -27.56 5.36
N TYR A 84 8.30 -28.61 4.80
CA TYR A 84 7.00 -28.58 4.12
C TYR A 84 5.80 -28.82 5.04
N SER A 85 6.01 -29.05 6.34
CA SER A 85 4.94 -29.43 7.29
C SER A 85 4.02 -28.27 7.67
N ARG A 86 4.52 -27.04 7.53
CA ARG A 86 3.79 -25.82 7.92
C ARG A 86 2.57 -25.61 7.03
N ARG A 87 1.46 -25.23 7.67
CA ARG A 87 0.22 -24.80 7.01
C ARG A 87 -0.14 -23.39 7.45
N VAL A 88 -0.72 -22.65 6.52
CA VAL A 88 -1.25 -21.30 6.75
C VAL A 88 -2.74 -21.41 7.06
N HIS A 89 -3.22 -20.66 8.05
CA HIS A 89 -4.65 -20.67 8.38
C HIS A 89 -5.45 -19.94 7.29
N ALA A 90 -6.33 -20.66 6.60
CA ALA A 90 -7.16 -20.15 5.52
C ALA A 90 -8.60 -19.85 5.98
N SER A 91 -8.77 -19.05 7.04
CA SER A 91 -10.09 -18.72 7.60
C SER A 91 -10.88 -17.70 6.78
N SER A 92 -10.19 -16.87 6.00
CA SER A 92 -10.80 -15.79 5.22
C SER A 92 -11.47 -16.32 3.95
N ARG A 93 -12.59 -15.69 3.56
CA ARG A 93 -13.33 -16.00 2.31
C ARG A 93 -13.00 -15.08 1.14
N ASP A 94 -11.98 -14.24 1.28
CA ASP A 94 -11.51 -13.31 0.25
C ASP A 94 -10.39 -13.91 -0.61
N GLU A 95 -9.83 -13.07 -1.49
CA GLU A 95 -8.73 -13.41 -2.39
C GLU A 95 -7.47 -13.86 -1.61
N VAL A 96 -7.26 -13.35 -0.38
CA VAL A 96 -6.16 -13.78 0.50
C VAL A 96 -6.43 -15.18 1.05
N GLY A 97 -7.67 -15.52 1.37
CA GLY A 97 -8.07 -16.87 1.77
C GLY A 97 -7.98 -17.89 0.63
N GLU A 98 -8.25 -17.48 -0.61
CA GLU A 98 -8.00 -18.31 -1.79
C GLU A 98 -6.51 -18.58 -2.00
N LEU A 99 -5.68 -17.54 -1.88
CA LEU A 99 -4.22 -17.67 -1.91
C LEU A 99 -3.71 -18.61 -0.81
N ALA A 100 -4.26 -18.53 0.40
CA ALA A 100 -3.91 -19.43 1.51
C ALA A 100 -4.21 -20.90 1.18
N ARG A 101 -5.38 -21.16 0.58
CA ARG A 101 -5.77 -22.52 0.16
C ARG A 101 -4.87 -23.03 -0.96
N ALA A 102 -4.55 -22.20 -1.96
CA ALA A 102 -3.62 -22.56 -3.02
C ALA A 102 -2.22 -22.87 -2.47
N PHE A 103 -1.71 -22.04 -1.55
CA PHE A 103 -0.44 -22.25 -0.88
C PHE A 103 -0.40 -23.58 -0.11
N ASN A 104 -1.44 -23.90 0.66
CA ASN A 104 -1.50 -25.16 1.40
C ASN A 104 -1.57 -26.38 0.48
N ARG A 105 -2.24 -26.29 -0.68
CA ARG A 105 -2.23 -27.37 -1.69
C ARG A 105 -0.83 -27.61 -2.22
N MET A 106 -0.12 -26.55 -2.62
CA MET A 106 1.27 -26.64 -3.08
C MET A 106 2.19 -27.25 -2.01
N ALA A 107 2.06 -26.83 -0.75
CA ALA A 107 2.85 -27.37 0.36
C ALA A 107 2.58 -28.87 0.57
N ALA A 108 1.32 -29.32 0.47
CA ALA A 108 0.97 -30.73 0.55
C ALA A 108 1.55 -31.56 -0.62
N THR A 109 1.52 -31.02 -1.85
CA THR A 109 2.12 -31.70 -3.02
C THR A 109 3.63 -31.84 -2.86
N LEU A 110 4.33 -30.79 -2.42
CA LEU A 110 5.78 -30.83 -2.18
C LEU A 110 6.15 -31.84 -1.09
N GLU A 111 5.39 -31.89 -0.01
CA GLU A 111 5.61 -32.86 1.06
C GLU A 111 5.42 -34.31 0.58
N LEU A 112 4.45 -34.55 -0.30
CA LEU A 112 4.24 -35.87 -0.91
C LEU A 112 5.42 -36.28 -1.77
N VAL A 113 5.90 -35.38 -2.65
CA VAL A 113 7.04 -35.64 -3.54
C VAL A 113 8.32 -35.88 -2.74
N ASP A 114 8.56 -35.10 -1.70
CA ASP A 114 9.72 -35.25 -0.81
C ASP A 114 9.69 -36.60 -0.06
N ARG A 115 8.51 -37.04 0.41
CA ARG A 115 8.33 -38.38 0.99
C ARG A 115 8.63 -39.48 -0.02
N GLN A 116 8.03 -39.43 -1.21
CA GLN A 116 8.26 -40.41 -2.28
C GLN A 116 9.73 -40.52 -2.66
N ARG A 117 10.45 -39.39 -2.74
CA ARG A 117 11.89 -39.37 -3.00
C ARG A 117 12.68 -40.10 -1.90
N ARG A 118 12.35 -39.87 -0.63
CA ARG A 118 13.04 -40.53 0.50
C ARG A 118 12.78 -42.03 0.52
N ASP A 119 11.54 -42.44 0.30
CA ASP A 119 11.15 -43.85 0.24
C ASP A 119 11.87 -44.57 -0.91
N LEU A 120 11.99 -43.92 -2.08
CA LEU A 120 12.78 -44.44 -3.21
C LEU A 120 14.25 -44.64 -2.83
N VAL A 121 14.89 -43.62 -2.25
CA VAL A 121 16.31 -43.72 -1.84
C VAL A 121 16.52 -44.81 -0.80
N ALA A 122 15.60 -44.95 0.16
CA ALA A 122 15.64 -45.99 1.18
C ALA A 122 15.54 -47.39 0.55
N ASN A 123 14.54 -47.61 -0.32
CA ASN A 123 14.32 -48.90 -0.98
C ASN A 123 15.49 -49.29 -1.89
N VAL A 124 15.99 -48.36 -2.70
CA VAL A 124 17.18 -48.59 -3.56
C VAL A 124 18.40 -48.98 -2.71
N SER A 125 18.60 -48.29 -1.58
CA SER A 125 19.72 -48.59 -0.68
C SER A 125 19.61 -49.98 -0.05
N HIS A 126 18.39 -50.42 0.26
CA HIS A 126 18.13 -51.75 0.82
C HIS A 126 18.36 -52.86 -0.22
N GLU A 127 17.81 -52.70 -1.43
CA GLU A 127 17.92 -53.71 -2.49
C GLU A 127 19.34 -53.87 -3.04
N LEU A 128 20.17 -52.80 -3.02
CA LEU A 128 21.59 -52.90 -3.38
C LEU A 128 22.44 -53.53 -2.27
N ARG A 129 22.10 -53.29 -0.99
CA ARG A 129 22.91 -53.78 0.14
C ARG A 129 22.93 -55.30 0.22
N THR A 130 21.78 -55.95 0.05
CA THR A 130 21.64 -57.41 0.17
C THR A 130 22.59 -58.20 -0.76
N PRO A 131 22.63 -57.98 -2.09
CA PRO A 131 23.54 -58.70 -2.97
C PRO A 131 25.02 -58.32 -2.72
N ILE A 132 25.31 -57.08 -2.32
CA ILE A 132 26.67 -56.65 -1.99
C ILE A 132 27.17 -57.40 -0.75
N SER A 133 26.36 -57.49 0.31
CA SER A 133 26.73 -58.23 1.52
C SER A 133 26.87 -59.73 1.25
N ALA A 134 26.03 -60.30 0.40
CA ALA A 134 26.16 -61.70 -0.03
C ALA A 134 27.47 -61.94 -0.82
N LEU A 135 27.80 -61.05 -1.76
CA LEU A 135 29.06 -61.11 -2.50
C LEU A 135 30.27 -60.96 -1.58
N GLN A 136 30.22 -60.01 -0.63
CA GLN A 136 31.26 -59.83 0.38
C GLN A 136 31.46 -61.09 1.22
N ALA A 137 30.40 -61.72 1.72
CA ALA A 137 30.50 -62.94 2.51
C ALA A 137 31.16 -64.09 1.73
N VAL A 138 30.82 -64.25 0.44
CA VAL A 138 31.47 -65.25 -0.42
C VAL A 138 32.96 -64.95 -0.60
N LEU A 139 33.32 -63.69 -0.85
CA LEU A 139 34.71 -63.28 -1.06
C LEU A 139 35.54 -63.34 0.24
N GLU A 140 34.97 -62.97 1.39
CA GLU A 140 35.61 -63.07 2.71
C GLU A 140 35.91 -64.53 3.07
N ASN A 141 34.97 -65.45 2.88
CA ASN A 141 35.19 -66.89 3.11
C ASN A 141 36.33 -67.46 2.25
N LEU A 142 36.47 -66.97 1.01
CA LEU A 142 37.57 -67.34 0.12
C LEU A 142 38.92 -66.77 0.58
N VAL A 143 38.94 -65.53 1.08
CA VAL A 143 40.16 -64.86 1.57
C VAL A 143 40.63 -65.44 2.90
N ASP A 144 39.71 -65.75 3.81
CA ASP A 144 39.99 -66.30 5.15
C ASP A 144 40.35 -67.80 5.10
N GLY A 145 40.29 -68.42 3.92
CA GLY A 145 40.60 -69.85 3.72
C GLY A 145 39.54 -70.81 4.27
N VAL A 146 38.36 -70.29 4.63
CA VAL A 146 37.19 -71.07 5.07
C VAL A 146 36.60 -71.87 3.90
N SER A 147 36.60 -71.28 2.71
CA SER A 147 36.23 -71.91 1.43
C SER A 147 37.41 -71.92 0.47
N GLN A 148 37.55 -72.97 -0.34
CA GLN A 148 38.57 -73.01 -1.38
C GLN A 148 38.08 -72.25 -2.64
N PRO A 149 38.95 -71.58 -3.41
CA PRO A 149 38.58 -70.93 -4.66
C PRO A 149 38.27 -71.96 -5.75
N GLY A 150 37.11 -72.60 -5.62
CA GLY A 150 36.55 -73.58 -6.53
C GLY A 150 35.66 -72.95 -7.60
N PRO A 151 35.31 -73.72 -8.65
CA PRO A 151 34.42 -73.27 -9.70
C PRO A 151 32.98 -72.98 -9.21
N GLU A 152 32.57 -73.48 -8.05
CA GLU A 152 31.23 -73.19 -7.50
C GLU A 152 31.16 -71.83 -6.80
N GLU A 153 32.14 -71.51 -5.94
CA GLU A 153 32.22 -70.22 -5.24
C GLU A 153 32.42 -69.06 -6.22
N LEU A 154 33.24 -69.25 -7.27
CA LEU A 154 33.41 -68.26 -8.34
C LEU A 154 32.12 -68.05 -9.14
N ARG A 155 31.34 -69.12 -9.41
CA ARG A 155 30.02 -69.00 -10.05
C ARG A 155 29.02 -68.29 -9.16
N LEU A 156 29.05 -68.52 -7.85
CA LEU A 156 28.18 -67.83 -6.89
C LEU A 156 28.50 -66.33 -6.85
N ALA A 157 29.78 -65.95 -6.80
CA ALA A 157 30.23 -64.56 -6.87
C ALA A 157 29.84 -63.90 -8.20
N LEU A 158 30.01 -64.61 -9.33
CA LEU A 158 29.59 -64.14 -10.65
C LEU A 158 28.08 -63.91 -10.70
N ALA A 159 27.27 -64.86 -10.21
CA ALA A 159 25.82 -64.75 -10.18
C ALA A 159 25.34 -63.55 -9.34
N GLN A 160 25.99 -63.25 -8.21
CA GLN A 160 25.67 -62.04 -7.42
C GLN A 160 26.03 -60.75 -8.17
N THR A 161 27.15 -60.74 -8.90
CA THR A 161 27.58 -59.58 -9.70
C THR A 161 26.64 -59.32 -10.89
N GLU A 162 26.22 -60.38 -11.59
CA GLU A 162 25.24 -60.30 -12.67
C GLU A 162 23.86 -59.85 -12.16
N ARG A 163 23.45 -60.29 -10.97
CA ARG A 163 22.22 -59.82 -10.31
C ARG A 163 22.29 -58.33 -9.99
N LEU A 164 23.41 -57.86 -9.46
CA LEU A 164 23.64 -56.43 -9.19
C LEU A 164 23.61 -55.61 -10.49
N GLY A 165 24.26 -56.10 -11.55
CA GLY A 165 24.26 -55.47 -12.87
C GLY A 165 22.86 -55.30 -13.46
N ARG A 166 22.01 -56.34 -13.37
CA ARG A 166 20.59 -56.26 -13.77
C ARG A 166 19.83 -55.21 -12.96
N LEU A 167 19.99 -55.20 -11.64
CA LEU A 167 19.29 -54.26 -10.75
C LEU A 167 19.67 -52.80 -11.03
N VAL A 168 20.95 -52.52 -11.32
CA VAL A 168 21.42 -51.20 -11.74
C VAL A 168 20.85 -50.81 -13.10
N SER A 169 20.81 -51.74 -14.06
CA SER A 169 20.23 -51.49 -15.38
C SER A 169 18.73 -51.16 -15.27
N ASP A 170 17.98 -51.92 -14.47
CA ASP A 170 16.56 -51.69 -14.21
C ASP A 170 16.31 -50.31 -13.58
N LEU A 171 17.16 -49.87 -12.65
CA LEU A 171 17.09 -48.54 -12.03
C LEU A 171 17.40 -47.41 -13.03
N LEU A 172 18.39 -47.61 -13.91
CA LEU A 172 18.74 -46.62 -14.94
C LEU A 172 17.65 -46.51 -16.00
N ASP A 173 17.07 -47.63 -16.41
CA ASP A 173 15.89 -47.63 -17.27
C ASP A 173 14.75 -46.84 -16.60
N LEU A 174 14.44 -47.11 -15.32
CA LEU A 174 13.41 -46.38 -14.58
C LEU A 174 13.70 -44.87 -14.45
N SER A 175 14.96 -44.46 -14.27
CA SER A 175 15.33 -43.03 -14.18
C SER A 175 15.12 -42.31 -15.51
N ARG A 176 15.49 -42.93 -16.64
CA ARG A 176 15.29 -42.37 -18.00
C ARG A 176 13.81 -42.18 -18.33
N VAL A 177 12.96 -42.98 -17.70
CA VAL A 177 11.50 -42.93 -17.80
C VAL A 177 10.90 -41.74 -17.09
N GLU A 178 11.32 -41.48 -15.84
CA GLU A 178 10.81 -40.34 -15.07
C GLU A 178 11.16 -38.99 -15.71
N GLU A 179 12.25 -38.94 -16.48
CA GLU A 179 12.66 -37.75 -17.23
C GLU A 179 11.88 -37.55 -18.55
N GLY A 180 11.12 -38.55 -19.01
CA GLY A 180 10.32 -38.46 -20.25
C GLY A 180 11.14 -38.44 -21.54
N VAL A 181 12.40 -38.88 -21.52
CA VAL A 181 13.39 -38.63 -22.59
C VAL A 181 13.55 -39.80 -23.58
N THR A 182 12.72 -40.85 -23.53
CA THR A 182 12.94 -42.01 -24.41
C THR A 182 11.97 -42.02 -25.61
N PRO A 183 12.37 -41.55 -26.81
CA PRO A 183 11.56 -41.72 -28.01
C PRO A 183 11.49 -43.21 -28.39
N LEU A 184 10.28 -43.72 -28.65
CA LEU A 184 10.07 -45.07 -29.16
C LEU A 184 10.62 -45.20 -30.59
N ARG A 185 11.34 -46.29 -30.86
CA ARG A 185 11.76 -46.66 -32.22
C ARG A 185 10.75 -47.61 -32.83
N VAL A 186 9.57 -47.07 -33.13
CA VAL A 186 8.44 -47.85 -33.65
C VAL A 186 8.78 -48.45 -35.03
N LYS A 187 8.58 -49.77 -35.15
CA LYS A 187 8.66 -50.54 -36.39
C LYS A 187 7.51 -51.53 -36.45
N ASP A 188 7.11 -51.92 -37.64
CA ASP A 188 6.15 -53.02 -37.86
C ASP A 188 6.80 -54.35 -37.49
N ILE A 189 6.32 -54.99 -36.43
CA ILE A 189 6.87 -56.24 -35.90
C ILE A 189 5.84 -57.36 -36.07
N ARG A 190 6.27 -58.48 -36.66
CA ARG A 190 5.46 -59.70 -36.71
C ARG A 190 5.49 -60.38 -35.34
N LEU A 191 4.33 -60.46 -34.67
CA LEU A 191 4.26 -60.96 -33.29
C LEU A 191 4.58 -62.46 -33.16
N SER A 192 4.30 -63.26 -34.19
CA SER A 192 4.67 -64.70 -34.19
C SER A 192 6.18 -64.92 -34.10
N GLU A 193 6.99 -64.08 -34.74
CA GLU A 193 8.46 -64.15 -34.65
C GLU A 193 8.93 -63.71 -33.26
N LEU A 194 8.46 -62.55 -32.79
CA LEU A 194 8.87 -61.98 -31.50
C LEU A 194 8.52 -62.88 -30.30
N LEU A 195 7.30 -63.44 -30.27
CA LEU A 195 6.87 -64.30 -29.15
C LEU A 195 7.62 -65.63 -29.14
N THR A 196 7.91 -66.18 -30.33
CA THR A 196 8.73 -67.40 -30.45
C THR A 196 10.15 -67.16 -29.96
N GLU A 197 10.74 -66.01 -30.31
CA GLU A 197 12.07 -65.62 -29.85
C GLU A 197 12.12 -65.39 -28.34
N ALA A 198 11.15 -64.66 -27.77
CA ALA A 198 11.07 -64.41 -26.33
C ALA A 198 10.92 -65.72 -25.53
N VAL A 199 10.10 -66.66 -26.00
CA VAL A 199 9.94 -67.98 -25.37
C VAL A 199 11.21 -68.83 -25.51
N ALA A 200 11.91 -68.76 -26.65
CA ALA A 200 13.15 -69.51 -26.85
C ALA A 200 14.25 -69.04 -25.89
N GLN A 201 14.33 -67.74 -25.61
CA GLN A 201 15.33 -67.15 -24.72
C GLN A 201 15.04 -67.39 -23.23
N ALA A 202 13.77 -67.46 -22.83
CA ALA A 202 13.34 -67.62 -21.43
C ALA A 202 12.99 -69.07 -21.05
N ARG A 203 13.35 -70.04 -21.90
CA ARG A 203 12.98 -71.45 -21.72
C ARG A 203 13.76 -72.09 -20.56
N VAL A 204 13.04 -72.66 -19.60
CA VAL A 204 13.62 -73.40 -18.47
C VAL A 204 13.39 -74.90 -18.66
N ASP A 205 14.43 -75.71 -18.41
CA ASP A 205 14.35 -77.16 -18.50
C ASP A 205 13.29 -77.72 -17.52
N GLY A 206 12.37 -78.53 -18.05
CA GLY A 206 11.29 -79.15 -17.27
C GLY A 206 9.93 -78.44 -17.33
N LEU A 207 9.78 -77.39 -18.14
CA LEU A 207 8.49 -76.74 -18.44
C LEU A 207 8.08 -76.93 -19.90
N ARG A 208 6.76 -76.89 -20.15
CA ARG A 208 6.19 -76.90 -21.51
C ARG A 208 5.82 -75.46 -21.90
N TYR A 209 6.07 -75.10 -23.15
CA TYR A 209 5.76 -73.77 -23.68
C TYR A 209 4.90 -73.90 -24.93
N SER A 210 3.89 -73.05 -25.08
CA SER A 210 3.12 -72.97 -26.32
C SER A 210 2.88 -71.51 -26.71
N VAL A 211 3.14 -71.21 -27.99
CA VAL A 211 2.90 -69.89 -28.59
C VAL A 211 1.74 -69.99 -29.55
N ALA A 212 0.76 -69.10 -29.46
CA ALA A 212 -0.36 -69.02 -30.40
C ALA A 212 -0.66 -67.56 -30.77
N VAL A 213 -0.65 -67.25 -32.06
CA VAL A 213 -0.93 -65.90 -32.58
C VAL A 213 -2.09 -65.96 -33.56
N ARG A 214 -3.10 -65.10 -33.39
CA ARG A 214 -4.30 -65.04 -34.22
C ARG A 214 -4.58 -63.60 -34.70
N PRO A 215 -4.61 -63.34 -36.02
CA PRO A 215 -4.13 -64.21 -37.11
C PRO A 215 -2.60 -64.40 -37.08
N GLU A 216 -2.07 -65.48 -37.66
CA GLU A 216 -0.62 -65.80 -37.62
C GLU A 216 0.27 -64.71 -38.25
N SER A 217 -0.30 -63.92 -39.18
CA SER A 217 0.30 -62.78 -39.85
C SER A 217 0.14 -61.45 -39.08
N LEU A 218 -0.24 -61.48 -37.79
CA LEU A 218 -0.47 -60.27 -37.00
C LEU A 218 0.83 -59.45 -36.85
N VAL A 219 0.76 -58.20 -37.30
CA VAL A 219 1.83 -57.22 -37.21
C VAL A 219 1.37 -56.08 -36.31
N VAL A 220 2.25 -55.63 -35.41
CA VAL A 220 2.01 -54.49 -34.52
C VAL A 220 3.14 -53.47 -34.66
N PRO A 221 2.82 -52.18 -34.83
CA PRO A 221 3.82 -51.13 -34.78
C PRO A 221 4.27 -50.87 -33.33
N ALA A 222 5.45 -51.35 -32.97
CA ALA A 222 6.02 -51.21 -31.63
C ALA A 222 7.55 -51.03 -31.67
N ASP A 223 8.14 -50.67 -30.53
CA ASP A 223 9.58 -50.69 -30.36
C ASP A 223 10.03 -52.13 -30.05
N PRO A 224 10.84 -52.77 -30.92
CA PRO A 224 11.16 -54.19 -30.80
C PRO A 224 11.95 -54.50 -29.54
N ASP A 225 12.89 -53.63 -29.16
CA ASP A 225 13.77 -53.85 -28.01
C ASP A 225 12.94 -53.78 -26.71
N ARG A 226 12.01 -52.81 -26.63
CA ARG A 226 11.15 -52.62 -25.45
C ARG A 226 10.06 -53.68 -25.35
N LEU A 227 9.41 -54.05 -26.46
CA LEU A 227 8.41 -55.11 -26.45
C LEU A 227 9.02 -56.47 -26.12
N HIS A 228 10.24 -56.74 -26.60
CA HIS A 228 11.02 -57.92 -26.21
C HIS A 228 11.33 -57.92 -24.71
N GLN A 229 11.75 -56.78 -24.15
CA GLN A 229 11.99 -56.62 -22.71
C GLN A 229 10.73 -56.92 -21.87
N LEU A 230 9.57 -56.39 -22.29
CA LEU A 230 8.28 -56.69 -21.64
C LEU A 230 7.98 -58.19 -21.68
N LEU A 231 8.11 -58.83 -22.83
CA LEU A 231 7.81 -60.25 -23.01
C LEU A 231 8.78 -61.14 -22.23
N ALA A 232 10.08 -60.84 -22.27
CA ALA A 232 11.09 -61.54 -21.49
C ALA A 232 10.76 -61.47 -19.99
N ASN A 233 10.39 -60.30 -19.47
CA ASN A 233 10.00 -60.14 -18.06
C ASN A 233 8.75 -60.96 -17.70
N LEU A 234 7.74 -61.00 -18.58
CA LEU A 234 6.51 -61.76 -18.32
C LEU A 234 6.74 -63.28 -18.40
N VAL A 235 7.48 -63.75 -19.39
CA VAL A 235 7.77 -65.18 -19.58
C VAL A 235 8.73 -65.71 -18.50
N ASP A 236 9.73 -64.91 -18.10
CA ASP A 236 10.62 -65.24 -16.99
C ASP A 236 9.87 -65.28 -15.66
N ASN A 237 8.89 -64.38 -15.45
CA ASN A 237 8.01 -64.43 -14.28
C ASN A 237 7.11 -65.67 -14.29
N ALA A 238 6.48 -65.98 -15.43
CA ALA A 238 5.63 -67.16 -15.60
C ALA A 238 6.41 -68.47 -15.41
N SER A 239 7.63 -68.55 -15.94
CA SER A 239 8.51 -69.72 -15.82
C SER A 239 8.96 -69.95 -14.38
N ARG A 240 9.28 -68.89 -13.64
CA ARG A 240 9.70 -69.00 -12.23
C ARG A 240 8.61 -69.47 -11.28
N HIS A 241 7.36 -69.12 -11.55
CA HIS A 241 6.23 -69.45 -10.67
C HIS A 241 5.46 -70.70 -11.11
N SER A 242 5.79 -71.27 -12.27
CA SER A 242 5.18 -72.51 -12.76
C SER A 242 5.72 -73.75 -12.02
N PRO A 243 4.86 -74.74 -11.69
CA PRO A 243 5.32 -76.02 -11.16
C PRO A 243 6.06 -76.84 -12.23
N ARG A 244 6.91 -77.79 -11.81
CA ARG A 244 7.62 -78.70 -12.74
C ARG A 244 6.62 -79.46 -13.64
N GLY A 245 6.88 -79.47 -14.95
CA GLY A 245 5.98 -80.03 -15.97
C GLY A 245 4.82 -79.12 -16.37
N GLY A 246 4.69 -77.95 -15.76
CA GLY A 246 3.65 -76.96 -16.04
C GLY A 246 3.74 -76.37 -17.44
N LEU A 247 2.61 -75.86 -17.93
CA LEU A 247 2.49 -75.19 -19.22
C LEU A 247 2.54 -73.67 -19.06
N VAL A 248 3.46 -73.00 -19.77
CA VAL A 248 3.47 -71.55 -19.98
C VAL A 248 2.88 -71.25 -21.36
N GLN A 249 1.73 -70.60 -21.38
CA GLN A 249 1.01 -70.24 -22.59
C GLN A 249 1.25 -68.77 -22.94
N VAL A 250 1.74 -68.50 -24.15
CA VAL A 250 1.93 -67.14 -24.67
C VAL A 250 1.02 -66.96 -25.89
N THR A 251 0.03 -66.09 -25.77
CA THR A 251 -0.98 -65.87 -26.81
C THR A 251 -1.02 -64.42 -27.28
N ALA A 252 -1.29 -64.21 -28.55
CA ALA A 252 -1.58 -62.90 -29.12
C ALA A 252 -2.83 -62.98 -29.99
N GLU A 253 -3.78 -62.07 -29.78
CA GLU A 253 -5.02 -62.02 -30.55
C GLU A 253 -5.37 -60.59 -30.92
N ALA A 254 -5.74 -60.37 -32.19
CA ALA A 254 -6.31 -59.12 -32.63
C ALA A 254 -7.78 -59.04 -32.20
N VAL A 255 -8.13 -58.06 -31.35
CA VAL A 255 -9.47 -57.85 -30.81
C VAL A 255 -9.89 -56.41 -31.15
N GLY A 256 -10.61 -56.24 -32.26
CA GLY A 256 -11.01 -54.91 -32.74
C GLY A 256 -9.80 -54.07 -33.18
N ASP A 257 -9.66 -52.86 -32.61
CA ASP A 257 -8.53 -51.95 -32.85
C ASP A 257 -7.37 -52.16 -31.86
N GLU A 258 -7.39 -53.25 -31.10
CA GLU A 258 -6.37 -53.57 -30.10
C GLU A 258 -5.77 -54.96 -30.33
N VAL A 259 -4.56 -55.15 -29.84
CA VAL A 259 -3.89 -56.45 -29.79
C VAL A 259 -3.74 -56.86 -28.34
N LEU A 260 -4.34 -58.00 -28.00
CA LEU A 260 -4.28 -58.61 -26.68
C LEU A 260 -3.15 -59.64 -26.67
N LEU A 261 -2.08 -59.31 -25.96
CA LEU A 261 -1.00 -60.22 -25.60
C LEU A 261 -1.30 -60.81 -24.22
N ALA A 262 -1.21 -62.12 -24.04
CA ALA A 262 -1.38 -62.74 -22.74
C ALA A 262 -0.29 -63.78 -22.47
N VAL A 263 0.24 -63.78 -21.25
CA VAL A 263 1.14 -64.81 -20.73
C VAL A 263 0.44 -65.48 -19.55
N ALA A 264 0.20 -66.78 -19.67
CA ALA A 264 -0.46 -67.59 -18.65
C ALA A 264 0.48 -68.69 -18.13
N ASP A 265 0.45 -68.92 -16.83
CA ASP A 265 1.16 -70.00 -16.15
C ASP A 265 0.21 -70.88 -15.31
N GLU A 266 0.72 -72.02 -14.84
CA GLU A 266 -0.01 -72.94 -13.93
C GLU A 266 0.46 -72.82 -12.47
N GLY A 267 0.99 -71.65 -12.08
CA GLY A 267 1.50 -71.36 -10.74
C GLY A 267 0.43 -71.17 -9.66
N PRO A 268 0.77 -70.56 -8.51
CA PRO A 268 -0.18 -70.30 -7.42
C PRO A 268 -1.15 -69.13 -7.69
N GLY A 269 -0.93 -68.35 -8.76
CA GLY A 269 -1.73 -67.16 -9.08
C GLY A 269 -1.43 -65.96 -8.18
N ILE A 270 -2.15 -64.85 -8.40
CA ILE A 270 -2.02 -63.60 -7.63
C ILE A 270 -3.35 -63.29 -6.93
N ALA A 271 -3.30 -63.08 -5.61
CA ALA A 271 -4.47 -62.76 -4.79
C ALA A 271 -5.14 -61.47 -5.27
N ALA A 272 -6.48 -61.42 -5.21
CA ALA A 272 -7.28 -60.29 -5.72
C ALA A 272 -6.90 -58.94 -5.08
N SER A 273 -6.47 -58.93 -3.82
CA SER A 273 -5.98 -57.72 -3.12
C SER A 273 -4.69 -57.15 -3.73
N ASP A 274 -3.86 -58.02 -4.34
CA ASP A 274 -2.49 -57.69 -4.70
C ASP A 274 -2.34 -57.41 -6.19
N ARG A 275 -3.34 -57.77 -7.02
CA ARG A 275 -3.33 -57.63 -8.49
C ARG A 275 -3.01 -56.23 -9.01
N ARG A 276 -3.30 -55.17 -8.25
CA ARG A 276 -2.92 -53.80 -8.61
C ARG A 276 -1.53 -53.42 -8.11
N ALA A 277 -1.17 -53.88 -6.91
CA ALA A 277 0.07 -53.57 -6.24
C ALA A 277 1.28 -54.27 -6.88
N VAL A 278 1.11 -55.44 -7.50
CA VAL A 278 2.21 -56.17 -8.18
C VAL A 278 2.89 -55.40 -9.32
N PHE A 279 2.24 -54.35 -9.85
CA PHE A 279 2.83 -53.45 -10.85
C PHE A 279 3.46 -52.18 -10.24
N GLU A 280 3.45 -52.05 -8.91
CA GLU A 280 4.16 -51.01 -8.17
C GLU A 280 5.63 -51.42 -7.90
N ARG A 281 6.50 -50.42 -7.79
CA ARG A 281 7.96 -50.62 -7.68
C ARG A 281 8.29 -51.37 -6.39
N PHE A 282 9.25 -52.29 -6.46
CA PHE A 282 9.76 -53.03 -5.30
C PHE A 282 8.70 -53.88 -4.57
N THR A 283 7.58 -54.18 -5.24
CA THR A 283 6.56 -55.05 -4.68
C THR A 283 6.90 -56.50 -5.03
N THR A 284 7.19 -57.31 -4.01
CA THR A 284 7.40 -58.76 -4.13
C THR A 284 6.27 -59.48 -3.39
N SER A 285 5.74 -60.56 -3.98
CA SER A 285 4.79 -61.41 -3.26
C SER A 285 5.57 -62.19 -2.21
N ALA A 286 5.15 -62.11 -0.94
CA ALA A 286 5.91 -62.48 0.26
C ALA A 286 6.30 -63.97 0.41
N ALA A 287 6.19 -64.79 -0.64
CA ALA A 287 6.32 -66.23 -0.51
C ALA A 287 7.70 -66.81 -0.87
N HIS A 288 8.35 -66.55 -2.01
CA HIS A 288 9.57 -67.28 -2.39
C HIS A 288 10.61 -66.41 -3.13
N ASP A 289 11.87 -66.79 -2.92
CA ASP A 289 13.12 -66.10 -3.25
C ASP A 289 13.31 -65.73 -4.74
N SER A 290 14.02 -64.61 -4.98
CA SER A 290 14.71 -64.21 -6.23
C SER A 290 14.05 -63.29 -7.31
N GLY A 291 13.43 -62.16 -6.90
CA GLY A 291 13.05 -61.09 -7.85
C GLY A 291 13.33 -59.67 -7.34
N THR A 292 13.61 -58.70 -8.24
CA THR A 292 13.90 -57.29 -7.90
C THR A 292 12.64 -56.45 -7.64
N GLY A 293 11.44 -57.00 -7.88
CA GLY A 293 10.18 -56.26 -7.81
C GLY A 293 10.06 -55.11 -8.82
N LEU A 294 10.97 -55.02 -9.80
CA LEU A 294 10.99 -53.98 -10.84
C LEU A 294 10.44 -54.48 -12.18
N GLY A 295 10.55 -55.79 -12.48
CA GLY A 295 10.20 -56.36 -13.79
C GLY A 295 8.76 -56.07 -14.24
N LEU A 296 7.77 -56.30 -13.37
CA LEU A 296 6.35 -56.03 -13.71
C LEU A 296 6.04 -54.52 -13.78
N ALA A 297 6.72 -53.69 -13.00
CA ALA A 297 6.61 -52.23 -13.08
C ALA A 297 7.19 -51.71 -14.42
N ILE A 298 8.29 -52.29 -14.89
CA ILE A 298 8.87 -52.02 -16.22
C ILE A 298 7.92 -52.49 -17.33
N SER A 299 7.35 -53.69 -17.22
CA SER A 299 6.36 -54.20 -18.19
C SER A 299 5.13 -53.29 -18.28
N ARG A 300 4.61 -52.79 -17.14
CA ARG A 300 3.53 -51.79 -17.14
C ARG A 300 3.91 -50.51 -17.86
N TRP A 301 5.12 -50.02 -17.62
CA TRP A 301 5.61 -48.83 -18.29
C TRP A 301 5.78 -49.04 -19.81
N VAL A 302 6.37 -50.15 -20.25
CA VAL A 302 6.51 -50.46 -21.68
C VAL A 302 5.13 -50.52 -22.35
N ALA A 303 4.14 -51.15 -21.73
CA ALA A 303 2.77 -51.18 -22.25
C ALA A 303 2.20 -49.75 -22.39
N GLN A 304 2.36 -48.91 -21.36
CA GLN A 304 1.88 -47.52 -21.37
C GLN A 304 2.59 -46.64 -22.41
N LEU A 305 3.89 -46.83 -22.63
CA LEU A 305 4.62 -46.12 -23.69
C LEU A 305 4.01 -46.36 -25.07
N HIS A 306 3.58 -47.59 -25.32
CA HIS A 306 2.95 -47.99 -26.57
C HIS A 306 1.46 -47.61 -26.63
N GLY A 307 0.94 -46.83 -25.67
CA GLY A 307 -0.46 -46.44 -25.59
C GLY A 307 -1.40 -47.54 -25.07
N GLY A 308 -0.82 -48.61 -24.52
CA GLY A 308 -1.51 -49.81 -24.05
C GLY A 308 -1.70 -49.90 -22.53
N THR A 309 -2.26 -51.01 -22.07
CA THR A 309 -2.42 -51.31 -20.63
C THR A 309 -1.94 -52.72 -20.28
N ILE A 310 -1.65 -52.98 -19.00
CA ILE A 310 -1.33 -54.30 -18.48
C ILE A 310 -2.20 -54.59 -17.25
N ALA A 311 -2.67 -55.82 -17.10
CA ALA A 311 -3.46 -56.25 -15.96
C ALA A 311 -3.25 -57.74 -15.65
N VAL A 312 -3.59 -58.13 -14.43
CA VAL A 312 -3.75 -59.55 -14.07
C VAL A 312 -5.20 -59.93 -14.37
N ALA A 313 -5.38 -60.81 -15.36
CA ALA A 313 -6.68 -61.35 -15.74
C ALA A 313 -7.08 -62.51 -14.83
N ASP A 314 -8.37 -62.84 -14.83
CA ASP A 314 -8.86 -64.05 -14.17
C ASP A 314 -8.36 -65.30 -14.92
N SER A 315 -7.98 -66.32 -14.15
CA SER A 315 -7.53 -67.60 -14.65
C SER A 315 -8.06 -68.72 -13.75
N ASP A 316 -8.51 -69.82 -14.35
CA ASP A 316 -9.00 -71.01 -13.62
C ASP A 316 -7.86 -71.78 -12.93
N ARG A 317 -6.62 -71.61 -13.43
CA ARG A 317 -5.37 -72.13 -12.85
C ARG A 317 -4.24 -71.13 -13.08
N GLY A 318 -3.40 -70.92 -12.06
CA GLY A 318 -2.23 -70.04 -12.12
C GLY A 318 -2.50 -68.57 -12.37
N CYS A 319 -1.52 -67.87 -12.94
CA CYS A 319 -1.59 -66.43 -13.22
C CYS A 319 -1.70 -66.18 -14.72
N ARG A 320 -2.56 -65.24 -15.12
CA ARG A 320 -2.65 -64.76 -16.50
C ARG A 320 -2.44 -63.25 -16.52
N ILE A 321 -1.36 -62.80 -17.15
CA ILE A 321 -1.06 -61.38 -17.33
C ILE A 321 -1.44 -61.01 -18.76
N GLU A 322 -2.33 -60.02 -18.89
CA GLU A 322 -2.79 -59.48 -20.17
C GLU A 322 -2.17 -58.10 -20.42
N VAL A 323 -1.70 -57.89 -21.64
CA VAL A 323 -1.19 -56.62 -22.16
C VAL A 323 -2.00 -56.27 -23.40
N THR A 324 -2.70 -55.14 -23.37
CA THR A 324 -3.40 -54.57 -24.53
C THR A 324 -2.53 -53.52 -25.18
N LEU A 325 -2.33 -53.60 -26.49
CA LEU A 325 -1.64 -52.60 -27.30
C LEU A 325 -2.59 -52.06 -28.38
N PRO A 326 -2.59 -50.76 -28.70
CA PRO A 326 -3.37 -50.23 -29.81
C PRO A 326 -2.79 -50.72 -31.15
N ALA A 327 -3.66 -51.05 -32.11
CA ALA A 327 -3.27 -51.45 -33.47
C ALA A 327 -2.75 -50.24 -34.30
N ASP A 328 -3.07 -49.01 -33.89
CA ASP A 328 -2.54 -47.75 -34.44
C ASP A 328 -1.91 -46.90 -33.32
N PRO A 329 -0.58 -46.68 -33.32
CA PRO A 329 0.14 -45.97 -32.27
C PRO A 329 -0.03 -44.45 -32.37
N THR A 330 -0.69 -43.93 -33.42
CA THR A 330 -0.88 -42.49 -33.64
C THR A 330 -2.09 -41.91 -32.91
N ARG A 331 -2.91 -42.72 -32.22
CA ARG A 331 -4.02 -42.22 -31.40
C ARG A 331 -3.48 -41.65 -30.08
N PRO A 332 -3.51 -40.32 -29.85
CA PRO A 332 -3.05 -39.76 -28.58
C PRO A 332 -4.19 -39.85 -27.57
N MET A 333 -4.08 -40.74 -26.58
CA MET A 333 -4.92 -40.64 -25.38
C MET A 333 -4.27 -39.70 -24.36
N THR A 334 -4.74 -38.46 -24.43
CA THR A 334 -4.96 -37.48 -23.35
C THR A 334 -4.26 -37.70 -22.00
N THR A 335 -3.39 -36.73 -21.71
CA THR A 335 -3.18 -36.05 -20.43
C THR A 335 -2.68 -36.88 -19.25
N LYS A 336 -1.35 -36.85 -19.07
CA LYS A 336 -0.82 -36.54 -17.75
C LYS A 336 -0.12 -35.19 -17.85
N GLU A 337 -0.55 -34.25 -17.01
CA GLU A 337 0.16 -33.00 -16.76
C GLU A 337 1.68 -33.26 -16.63
N PRO A 338 2.54 -32.31 -17.03
CA PRO A 338 3.97 -32.45 -16.82
C PRO A 338 4.19 -32.60 -15.31
N ILE A 339 4.50 -33.81 -14.86
CA ILE A 339 5.15 -34.01 -13.58
C ILE A 339 6.47 -33.27 -13.73
N MET A 340 6.60 -32.15 -13.03
CA MET A 340 7.85 -31.41 -12.93
C MET A 340 8.96 -32.40 -12.60
N SER A 341 9.78 -32.72 -13.58
CA SER A 341 11.14 -33.18 -13.35
C SER A 341 11.86 -32.01 -12.66
N THR A 342 11.92 -32.06 -11.33
CA THR A 342 12.95 -31.34 -10.59
C THR A 342 14.17 -32.23 -10.47
N LEU A 343 14.85 -32.48 -11.60
CA LEU A 343 16.30 -32.37 -11.54
C LEU A 343 16.58 -30.96 -11.05
N THR A 344 16.95 -30.86 -9.77
CA THR A 344 17.38 -29.60 -9.17
C THR A 344 18.57 -29.11 -10.00
N PRO A 345 18.49 -27.99 -10.77
CA PRO A 345 19.71 -27.36 -11.23
C PRO A 345 20.56 -27.05 -10.00
N PRO A 346 21.90 -27.19 -10.04
CA PRO A 346 22.74 -26.79 -8.91
C PRO A 346 22.29 -25.41 -8.50
N ALA A 347 21.93 -25.25 -7.22
CA ALA A 347 21.50 -23.96 -6.70
C ALA A 347 22.52 -22.93 -7.19
N PRO A 348 22.12 -21.91 -7.97
CA PRO A 348 23.05 -20.89 -8.40
C PRO A 348 23.78 -20.44 -7.14
N ALA A 349 25.12 -20.47 -7.19
CA ALA A 349 25.97 -20.07 -6.06
C ALA A 349 25.33 -18.83 -5.45
N PRO A 350 25.06 -18.80 -4.12
CA PRO A 350 24.32 -17.71 -3.51
C PRO A 350 25.00 -16.43 -3.97
N THR A 351 24.33 -15.69 -4.85
CA THR A 351 24.81 -14.38 -5.23
C THR A 351 24.98 -13.65 -3.91
N PRO A 352 26.17 -13.06 -3.65
CA PRO A 352 26.34 -12.26 -2.44
C PRO A 352 25.12 -11.33 -2.44
N PRO A 353 24.32 -11.31 -1.35
CA PRO A 353 22.99 -10.71 -1.41
C PRO A 353 23.15 -9.32 -2.00
N ASP A 354 22.69 -9.15 -3.24
CA ASP A 354 22.67 -7.85 -3.87
C ASP A 354 22.00 -6.97 -2.84
N ALA A 355 22.73 -5.95 -2.36
CA ALA A 355 22.31 -5.12 -1.24
C ALA A 355 20.82 -4.86 -1.41
N PRO A 356 19.98 -5.32 -0.47
CA PRO A 356 18.61 -5.73 -0.74
C PRO A 356 17.98 -4.71 -1.66
N VAL A 357 17.61 -5.12 -2.89
CA VAL A 357 16.95 -4.23 -3.85
C VAL A 357 15.85 -3.57 -3.04
N ARG A 358 16.04 -2.28 -2.73
CA ARG A 358 15.14 -1.55 -1.86
C ARG A 358 13.89 -1.34 -2.68
N GLU A 359 13.00 -2.33 -2.70
CA GLU A 359 11.71 -2.25 -3.36
C GLU A 359 10.66 -1.75 -2.37
N GLY A 360 9.71 -0.96 -2.89
CA GLY A 360 8.60 -0.41 -2.12
C GLY A 360 8.96 0.81 -1.26
N LEU A 361 8.32 0.91 -0.08
CA LEU A 361 8.30 2.13 0.74
C LEU A 361 9.69 2.57 1.25
N THR A 362 10.66 1.65 1.38
CA THR A 362 12.02 1.95 1.87
C THR A 362 12.91 2.61 0.82
N ALA A 363 12.63 2.39 -0.47
CA ALA A 363 13.24 3.13 -1.58
C ALA A 363 12.75 4.58 -1.63
N TYR A 364 11.48 4.76 -1.31
CA TYR A 364 10.81 6.06 -1.28
C TYR A 364 11.08 6.83 0.02
N TRP A 365 11.22 6.11 1.14
CA TRP A 365 11.44 6.67 2.47
C TRP A 365 12.53 5.91 3.22
N PRO A 366 13.81 6.32 3.07
CA PRO A 366 14.94 5.63 3.69
C PRO A 366 14.90 5.73 5.22
N GLU A 367 15.43 4.72 5.90
CA GLU A 367 15.53 4.75 7.37
C GLU A 367 16.58 5.75 7.83
N PRO A 368 16.25 6.62 8.80
CA PRO A 368 17.22 7.57 9.29
C PRO A 368 18.23 6.97 10.28
N PRO A 369 19.42 7.60 10.40
CA PRO A 369 20.41 7.24 11.41
C PRO A 369 19.88 7.50 12.84
N ARG A 370 20.42 6.75 13.82
CA ARG A 370 20.08 6.92 15.24
C ARG A 370 20.57 8.28 15.76
N ARG A 371 19.76 8.98 16.55
CA ARG A 371 20.11 10.26 17.19
C ARG A 371 19.63 10.35 18.63
N GLY A 372 20.10 11.38 19.35
CA GLY A 372 19.75 11.65 20.75
C GLY A 372 18.28 12.02 20.96
N PRO A 373 17.78 11.94 22.20
CA PRO A 373 16.36 12.05 22.54
C PRO A 373 15.77 13.48 22.40
N GLY A 374 16.54 14.48 21.98
CA GLY A 374 16.12 15.89 21.99
C GLY A 374 14.89 16.22 21.14
N ILE A 375 14.69 15.55 19.99
CA ILE A 375 13.48 15.75 19.16
C ILE A 375 12.25 15.17 19.86
N VAL A 376 12.39 14.03 20.53
CA VAL A 376 11.31 13.39 21.30
C VAL A 376 10.94 14.25 22.51
N ALA A 377 11.94 14.73 23.25
CA ALA A 377 11.72 15.65 24.37
C ALA A 377 11.05 16.96 23.92
N GLY A 378 11.48 17.54 22.79
CA GLY A 378 10.84 18.71 22.20
C GLY A 378 9.37 18.46 21.85
N ALA A 379 9.06 17.36 21.17
CA ALA A 379 7.68 17.01 20.82
C ALA A 379 6.78 16.77 22.05
N VAL A 380 7.30 16.09 23.08
CA VAL A 380 6.59 15.91 24.36
C VAL A 380 6.36 17.26 25.05
N GLY A 381 7.37 18.14 25.09
CA GLY A 381 7.25 19.49 25.64
C GLY A 381 6.19 20.32 24.93
N VAL A 382 6.13 20.26 23.60
CA VAL A 382 5.09 20.94 22.80
C VAL A 382 3.70 20.37 23.10
N GLY A 383 3.56 19.05 23.25
CA GLY A 383 2.29 18.42 23.65
C GLY A 383 1.81 18.87 25.03
N LEU A 384 2.71 18.89 26.02
CA LEU A 384 2.39 19.39 27.36
C LEU A 384 2.00 20.87 27.36
N LEU A 385 2.75 21.70 26.61
CA LEU A 385 2.42 23.12 26.43
C LEU A 385 1.02 23.27 25.82
N ALA A 386 0.69 22.52 24.77
CA ALA A 386 -0.62 22.57 24.13
C ALA A 386 -1.75 22.17 25.07
N ALA A 387 -1.55 21.14 25.90
CA ALA A 387 -2.56 20.67 26.86
C ALA A 387 -2.81 21.64 28.02
N ILE A 388 -1.83 22.47 28.35
CA ILE A 388 -1.96 23.54 29.34
C ILE A 388 -2.61 24.78 28.72
N VAL A 389 -2.19 25.13 27.50
CA VAL A 389 -2.45 26.44 26.89
C VAL A 389 -3.75 26.48 26.07
N LEU A 390 -4.06 25.48 25.25
CA LEU A 390 -5.18 25.57 24.28
C LEU A 390 -6.60 25.34 24.83
N PRO A 391 -6.86 24.43 25.78
CA PRO A 391 -8.23 24.08 26.18
C PRO A 391 -8.99 25.25 26.78
N ASN A 392 -10.27 25.39 26.39
CA ASN A 392 -11.20 26.44 26.85
C ASN A 392 -10.67 27.87 26.67
N ARG A 393 -9.75 28.08 25.71
CA ARG A 393 -9.22 29.39 25.38
C ARG A 393 -9.55 29.82 23.95
N SER A 394 -9.81 31.11 23.78
CA SER A 394 -9.93 31.74 22.46
C SER A 394 -8.57 31.82 21.74
N ILE A 395 -8.59 32.08 20.42
CA ILE A 395 -7.35 32.20 19.64
C ILE A 395 -6.61 33.48 20.05
N GLY A 396 -5.35 33.35 20.48
CA GLY A 396 -4.53 34.48 20.93
C GLY A 396 -3.05 34.11 21.05
N VAL A 397 -2.35 34.76 21.99
CA VAL A 397 -0.91 34.54 22.28
C VAL A 397 -0.60 33.07 22.55
N GLY A 398 -1.42 32.39 23.35
CA GLY A 398 -1.24 31.00 23.71
C GLY A 398 -1.22 30.06 22.50
N THR A 399 -2.16 30.26 21.57
CA THR A 399 -2.24 29.51 20.31
C THR A 399 -1.00 29.76 19.44
N ALA A 400 -0.55 31.01 19.34
CA ALA A 400 0.65 31.37 18.60
C ALA A 400 1.92 30.73 19.19
N LEU A 401 2.04 30.69 20.52
CA LEU A 401 3.16 30.03 21.22
C LEU A 401 3.21 28.53 20.92
N VAL A 402 2.06 27.84 20.97
CA VAL A 402 2.00 26.40 20.70
C VAL A 402 2.38 26.10 19.25
N PHE A 403 1.78 26.77 18.26
CA PHE A 403 2.12 26.54 16.86
C PHE A 403 3.53 27.01 16.50
N GLY A 404 4.04 28.06 17.16
CA GLY A 404 5.44 28.48 17.06
C GLY A 404 6.39 27.41 17.57
N ALA A 405 6.08 26.78 18.71
CA ALA A 405 6.86 25.68 19.26
C ALA A 405 6.80 24.41 18.38
N ILE A 406 5.65 24.11 17.75
CA ILE A 406 5.53 23.07 16.72
C ILE A 406 6.49 23.38 15.55
N ALA A 407 6.37 24.57 14.96
CA ALA A 407 7.20 24.97 13.82
C ALA A 407 8.70 24.95 14.16
N ALA A 408 9.09 25.48 15.31
CA ALA A 408 10.48 25.48 15.79
C ALA A 408 11.02 24.06 15.98
N THR A 409 10.22 23.14 16.53
CA THR A 409 10.62 21.73 16.71
C THR A 409 10.83 21.03 15.37
N VAL A 410 9.91 21.26 14.41
CA VAL A 410 9.98 20.65 13.06
C VAL A 410 11.17 21.21 12.27
N LEU A 411 11.32 22.54 12.21
CA LEU A 411 12.43 23.20 11.51
C LEU A 411 13.78 22.91 12.17
N GLY A 412 13.83 22.84 13.51
CA GLY A 412 15.03 22.46 14.27
C GLY A 412 15.42 20.99 14.12
N ALA A 413 14.49 20.10 13.75
CA ALA A 413 14.82 18.73 13.37
C ALA A 413 15.58 18.67 12.04
N ARG A 414 15.32 19.62 11.13
CA ARG A 414 15.97 19.75 9.81
C ARG A 414 17.41 20.26 9.89
N THR A 415 17.69 21.33 10.65
CA THR A 415 19.02 21.97 10.74
C THR A 415 20.12 20.97 11.05
N ARG A 416 19.77 19.94 11.82
CA ARG A 416 20.71 18.91 12.22
C ARG A 416 21.03 17.92 11.10
N SER A 417 20.21 17.78 10.06
CA SER A 417 20.39 16.80 8.97
C SER A 417 20.86 17.40 7.65
N ARG A 418 20.60 18.68 7.39
CA ARG A 418 20.93 19.35 6.12
C ARG A 418 21.41 20.78 6.38
N PRO A 419 22.33 21.31 5.56
CA PRO A 419 22.78 22.69 5.67
C PRO A 419 21.62 23.66 5.39
N TRP A 420 21.56 24.73 6.19
CA TRP A 420 20.53 25.76 6.12
C TRP A 420 20.79 26.72 4.95
N ARG A 421 19.79 26.95 4.10
CA ARG A 421 19.87 27.90 2.96
C ARG A 421 19.21 29.22 3.34
N PRO A 422 19.57 30.35 2.69
CA PRO A 422 18.92 31.64 2.96
C PRO A 422 17.40 31.59 2.71
N LEU A 423 16.94 30.85 1.69
CA LEU A 423 15.51 30.63 1.44
C LEU A 423 14.81 29.87 2.59
N ASP A 424 15.52 29.05 3.35
CA ASP A 424 14.95 28.36 4.51
C ASP A 424 14.71 29.34 5.66
N SER A 425 15.58 30.34 5.83
CA SER A 425 15.37 31.44 6.78
C SER A 425 14.19 32.32 6.38
N LEU A 426 14.03 32.60 5.08
CA LEU A 426 12.86 33.31 4.56
C LEU A 426 11.56 32.55 4.88
N ASP A 427 11.52 31.23 4.60
CA ASP A 427 10.35 30.41 4.88
C ASP A 427 10.04 30.38 6.39
N ALA A 428 11.06 30.29 7.25
CA ALA A 428 10.88 30.33 8.70
C ALA A 428 10.37 31.70 9.19
N ALA A 429 10.88 32.80 8.63
CA ALA A 429 10.41 34.16 8.95
C ALA A 429 8.96 34.37 8.51
N LEU A 430 8.59 33.93 7.31
CA LEU A 430 7.21 33.98 6.83
C LEU A 430 6.27 33.16 7.71
N VAL A 431 6.67 31.96 8.14
CA VAL A 431 5.89 31.15 9.09
C VAL A 431 5.70 31.90 10.42
N ALA A 432 6.76 32.51 10.97
CA ALA A 432 6.65 33.28 12.20
C ALA A 432 5.69 34.47 12.07
N LEU A 433 5.76 35.22 10.96
CA LEU A 433 4.85 36.33 10.67
C LEU A 433 3.40 35.87 10.49
N LEU A 434 3.17 34.75 9.80
CA LEU A 434 1.84 34.16 9.65
C LEU A 434 1.29 33.71 11.01
N LEU A 435 2.11 33.14 11.88
CA LEU A 435 1.68 32.76 13.24
C LEU A 435 1.41 33.97 14.13
N ALA A 436 2.11 35.09 13.93
CA ALA A 436 1.85 36.32 14.66
C ALA A 436 0.43 36.85 14.42
N THR A 437 -0.18 36.53 13.27
CA THR A 437 -1.58 36.91 13.00
C THR A 437 -2.57 36.37 14.03
N LEU A 438 -2.27 35.24 14.69
CA LEU A 438 -3.14 34.61 15.70
C LEU A 438 -3.36 35.48 16.95
N PHE A 439 -2.41 36.36 17.30
CA PHE A 439 -2.56 37.29 18.42
C PHE A 439 -2.74 38.75 17.97
N VAL A 440 -2.65 39.03 16.66
CA VAL A 440 -2.86 40.38 16.10
C VAL A 440 -4.28 40.55 15.57
N ARG A 441 -4.90 39.49 15.04
CA ARG A 441 -6.21 39.53 14.38
C ARG A 441 -7.20 38.59 15.05
N ASP A 442 -8.43 39.07 15.25
CA ASP A 442 -9.53 38.27 15.77
C ASP A 442 -10.25 37.48 14.66
N ALA A 443 -10.15 37.94 13.41
CA ALA A 443 -10.75 37.30 12.25
C ALA A 443 -10.25 35.84 12.06
N ALA A 444 -11.06 34.87 12.51
CA ALA A 444 -10.72 33.44 12.46
C ALA A 444 -10.51 32.92 11.03
N TRP A 445 -11.26 33.43 10.06
CA TRP A 445 -11.17 32.97 8.67
C TRP A 445 -9.79 33.25 8.05
N ILE A 446 -9.21 34.43 8.30
CA ILE A 446 -7.89 34.80 7.76
C ILE A 446 -6.76 34.11 8.55
N THR A 447 -6.87 34.02 9.87
CA THR A 447 -5.85 33.36 10.71
C THR A 447 -5.75 31.85 10.40
N ILE A 448 -6.86 31.17 10.13
CA ILE A 448 -6.86 29.76 9.67
C ILE A 448 -6.15 29.62 8.30
N LEU A 449 -6.42 30.51 7.35
CA LEU A 449 -5.74 30.51 6.05
C LEU A 449 -4.23 30.75 6.19
N CYS A 450 -3.83 31.68 7.07
CA CYS A 450 -2.43 31.92 7.40
C CYS A 450 -1.76 30.68 8.01
N LEU A 451 -2.46 29.94 8.88
CA LEU A 451 -1.96 28.71 9.49
C LEU A 451 -1.78 27.59 8.45
N LEU A 452 -2.72 27.44 7.51
CA LEU A 452 -2.60 26.50 6.38
C LEU A 452 -1.44 26.87 5.44
N ALA A 453 -1.25 28.16 5.15
CA ALA A 453 -0.10 28.64 4.38
C ALA A 453 1.23 28.39 5.10
N GLY A 454 1.26 28.58 6.42
CA GLY A 454 2.41 28.23 7.27
C GLY A 454 2.75 26.74 7.21
N LEU A 455 1.74 25.86 7.27
CA LEU A 455 1.93 24.41 7.11
C LEU A 455 2.49 24.06 5.72
N ALA A 456 1.99 24.70 4.66
CA ALA A 456 2.50 24.51 3.31
C ALA A 456 3.97 24.97 3.17
N LEU A 457 4.36 26.08 3.79
CA LEU A 457 5.76 26.53 3.84
C LEU A 457 6.65 25.55 4.61
N VAL A 458 6.21 25.05 5.78
CA VAL A 458 6.94 24.03 6.54
C VAL A 458 7.10 22.74 5.74
N ALA A 459 6.10 22.36 4.93
CA ALA A 459 6.17 21.22 4.03
C ALA A 459 7.20 21.43 2.91
N VAL A 460 7.16 22.57 2.21
CA VAL A 460 8.13 22.95 1.18
C VAL A 460 9.55 22.96 1.75
N ASN A 461 9.72 23.51 2.95
CA ASN A 461 10.98 23.56 3.67
C ASN A 461 11.47 22.13 4.01
N SER A 462 10.61 21.27 4.54
CA SER A 462 10.98 19.92 5.02
C SER A 462 11.39 18.96 3.90
N THR A 463 10.60 18.84 2.83
CA THR A 463 10.81 17.81 1.79
C THR A 463 11.34 18.36 0.47
N ARG A 464 11.44 19.69 0.33
CA ARG A 464 11.77 20.38 -0.94
C ARG A 464 10.79 20.07 -2.06
N ALA A 465 9.51 19.93 -1.72
CA ALA A 465 8.44 19.64 -2.65
C ALA A 465 8.45 20.57 -3.87
N SER A 466 8.83 20.03 -5.03
CA SER A 466 8.97 20.79 -6.28
C SER A 466 7.72 20.73 -7.18
N SER A 467 6.70 19.96 -6.79
CA SER A 467 5.46 19.77 -7.53
C SER A 467 4.24 19.73 -6.59
N ILE A 468 3.03 19.93 -7.13
CA ILE A 468 1.78 19.82 -6.35
C ILE A 468 1.63 18.42 -5.75
N LEU A 469 1.96 17.38 -6.51
CA LEU A 469 1.95 15.99 -6.02
C LEU A 469 2.98 15.77 -4.91
N ALA A 470 4.14 16.43 -4.98
CA ALA A 470 5.13 16.36 -3.90
C ALA A 470 4.66 17.11 -2.64
N LEU A 471 3.91 18.21 -2.78
CA LEU A 471 3.33 18.94 -1.65
C LEU A 471 2.25 18.08 -0.96
N LEU A 472 1.33 17.50 -1.74
CA LEU A 472 0.33 16.55 -1.24
C LEU A 472 0.98 15.30 -0.65
N GLY A 473 2.03 14.78 -1.30
CA GLY A 473 2.81 13.65 -0.79
C GLY A 473 3.50 13.96 0.53
N THR A 474 3.89 15.22 0.77
CA THR A 474 4.45 15.68 2.05
C THR A 474 3.37 15.80 3.13
N ALA A 475 2.20 16.32 2.79
CA ALA A 475 1.07 16.36 3.70
C ALA A 475 0.64 14.94 4.12
N ALA A 476 0.56 14.01 3.17
CA ALA A 476 0.26 12.59 3.43
C ALA A 476 1.39 11.87 4.16
N ALA A 477 2.64 12.33 4.03
CA ALA A 477 3.79 11.76 4.71
C ALA A 477 3.71 11.95 6.24
N VAL A 478 3.20 13.07 6.75
CA VAL A 478 3.11 13.32 8.21
C VAL A 478 2.33 12.23 8.96
N PRO A 479 1.09 11.88 8.61
CA PRO A 479 0.37 10.80 9.31
C PRO A 479 1.03 9.43 9.08
N LEU A 480 1.62 9.17 7.90
CA LEU A 480 2.37 7.93 7.64
C LEU A 480 3.63 7.81 8.51
N ALA A 481 4.29 8.93 8.81
CA ALA A 481 5.45 8.98 9.69
C ALA A 481 5.11 8.58 11.13
N ALA A 482 3.88 8.83 11.58
CA ALA A 482 3.45 8.39 12.90
C ALA A 482 3.54 6.87 13.06
N ILE A 483 3.27 6.09 12.00
CA ILE A 483 3.38 4.63 11.99
C ILE A 483 4.82 4.19 11.68
N ARG A 484 5.41 4.75 10.62
CA ARG A 484 6.74 4.36 10.13
C ARG A 484 7.87 4.70 11.12
N GLY A 485 7.67 5.73 11.94
CA GLY A 485 8.61 6.22 12.95
C GLY A 485 8.66 5.36 14.22
N LEU A 486 7.72 4.45 14.47
CA LEU A 486 7.70 3.62 15.70
C LEU A 486 9.00 2.84 15.94
N PRO A 487 9.56 2.09 14.97
CA PRO A 487 10.82 1.37 15.17
C PRO A 487 12.01 2.31 15.40
N TRP A 488 11.98 3.51 14.84
CA TRP A 488 12.99 4.53 15.11
C TRP A 488 12.84 5.09 16.53
N LEU A 489 11.62 5.42 16.95
CA LEU A 489 11.31 5.87 18.31
C LEU A 489 11.75 4.83 19.34
N GLY A 490 11.43 3.56 19.14
CA GLY A 490 11.88 2.46 20.00
C GLY A 490 13.40 2.34 20.09
N ARG A 491 14.13 2.54 18.98
CA ARG A 491 15.60 2.57 18.98
C ARG A 491 16.19 3.77 19.72
N THR A 492 15.50 4.92 19.65
CA THR A 492 15.89 6.17 20.32
C THR A 492 15.61 6.14 21.83
N LEU A 493 14.56 5.43 22.25
CA LEU A 493 14.17 5.27 23.66
C LEU A 493 14.90 4.13 24.39
N LYS A 494 15.65 3.26 23.70
CA LYS A 494 16.41 2.18 24.35
C LYS A 494 17.35 2.77 25.41
N PRO A 495 17.33 2.24 26.65
CA PRO A 495 18.02 2.86 27.78
C PRO A 495 19.53 2.90 27.53
N ARG A 496 20.08 4.10 27.46
CA ARG A 496 21.51 4.34 27.68
C ARG A 496 21.77 4.42 29.19
N LYS A 497 23.02 4.24 29.62
CA LYS A 497 23.52 4.72 30.94
C LYS A 497 23.14 6.19 31.22
N ALA A 498 22.86 6.98 30.17
CA ALA A 498 22.36 8.35 30.25
C ALA A 498 20.90 8.50 30.74
N VAL A 499 20.02 7.50 30.59
CA VAL A 499 18.64 7.56 31.10
C VAL A 499 18.60 7.42 32.63
N GLN A 500 19.51 6.62 33.20
CA GLN A 500 19.75 6.59 34.65
C GLN A 500 20.26 7.94 35.19
N ALA A 501 20.99 8.72 34.39
CA ALA A 501 21.44 10.05 34.78
C ALA A 501 20.32 11.10 34.84
N TRP A 502 19.16 10.86 34.21
CA TRP A 502 18.01 11.77 34.26
C TRP A 502 17.11 11.53 35.47
N PHE A 503 17.17 10.36 36.13
CA PHE A 503 16.38 10.07 37.33
C PHE A 503 16.58 11.09 38.46
N PRO A 504 17.83 11.49 38.80
CA PRO A 504 18.07 12.54 39.77
C PRO A 504 17.47 13.88 39.35
N ALA A 505 17.56 14.23 38.06
CA ALA A 505 17.02 15.49 37.54
C ALA A 505 15.49 15.51 37.53
N VAL A 506 14.83 14.41 37.14
CA VAL A 506 13.37 14.25 37.20
C VAL A 506 12.88 14.27 38.64
N ARG A 507 13.57 13.58 39.55
CA ARG A 507 13.25 13.62 40.98
C ARG A 507 13.42 15.02 41.54
N ALA A 508 14.51 15.72 41.22
CA ALA A 508 14.73 17.10 41.62
C ALA A 508 13.64 18.02 41.06
N ALA A 509 13.29 17.90 39.77
CA ALA A 509 12.21 18.68 39.16
C ALA A 509 10.85 18.40 39.81
N PHE A 510 10.55 17.14 40.15
CA PHE A 510 9.33 16.77 40.85
C PHE A 510 9.29 17.37 42.26
N VAL A 511 10.37 17.25 43.03
CA VAL A 511 10.48 17.85 44.36
C VAL A 511 10.37 19.37 44.28
N SER A 512 11.06 20.01 43.33
CA SER A 512 10.94 21.46 43.09
C SER A 512 9.52 21.86 42.70
N LEU A 513 8.80 21.07 41.89
CA LEU A 513 7.41 21.33 41.52
C LEU A 513 6.48 21.21 42.74
N VAL A 514 6.65 20.17 43.56
CA VAL A 514 5.89 20.01 44.80
C VAL A 514 6.15 21.17 45.75
N LEU A 515 7.41 21.55 45.94
CA LEU A 515 7.78 22.72 46.75
C LEU A 515 7.17 24.00 46.18
N LEU A 516 7.23 24.21 44.86
CA LEU A 516 6.65 25.38 44.21
C LEU A 516 5.13 25.45 44.41
N VAL A 517 4.42 24.33 44.32
CA VAL A 517 2.97 24.27 44.56
C VAL A 517 2.65 24.55 46.02
N VAL A 518 3.36 23.91 46.96
CA VAL A 518 3.14 24.10 48.40
C VAL A 518 3.44 25.53 48.82
N PHE A 519 4.62 26.05 48.50
CA PHE A 519 5.00 27.43 48.84
C PHE A 519 4.20 28.46 48.04
N GLY A 520 3.89 28.20 46.77
CA GLY A 520 3.05 29.06 45.94
C GLY A 520 1.63 29.20 46.51
N ALA A 521 1.02 28.09 46.95
CA ALA A 521 -0.29 28.11 47.61
C ALA A 521 -0.25 28.82 48.98
N LEU A 522 0.81 28.58 49.77
CA LEU A 522 1.03 29.26 51.05
C LEU A 522 1.16 30.77 50.87
N PHE A 523 1.99 31.23 49.92
CA PHE A 523 2.15 32.65 49.64
C PHE A 523 0.90 33.27 49.01
N ALA A 524 0.19 32.56 48.13
CA ALA A 524 -1.09 33.02 47.60
C ALA A 524 -2.15 33.16 48.69
N SER A 525 -2.16 32.26 49.68
CA SER A 525 -3.07 32.39 50.82
C SER A 525 -2.69 33.55 51.77
N ALA A 526 -1.42 33.93 51.80
CA ALA A 526 -0.89 34.96 52.70
C ALA A 526 -0.94 36.38 52.12
N ASP A 527 -0.91 36.53 50.79
CA ASP A 527 -0.88 37.82 50.10
C ASP A 527 -1.83 37.85 48.91
N ALA A 528 -2.81 38.76 48.94
CA ALA A 528 -3.85 38.87 47.92
C ALA A 528 -3.34 39.31 46.54
N LEU A 529 -2.24 40.06 46.48
CA LEU A 529 -1.64 40.50 45.23
C LEU A 529 -0.86 39.35 44.59
N PHE A 530 -0.11 38.60 45.39
CA PHE A 530 0.52 37.35 44.95
C PHE A 530 -0.53 36.30 44.56
N ALA A 531 -1.65 36.19 45.29
CA ALA A 531 -2.79 35.36 44.92
C ALA A 531 -3.32 35.70 43.52
N SER A 532 -3.52 36.99 43.23
CA SER A 532 -4.01 37.45 41.92
C SER A 532 -3.05 37.09 40.78
N TRP A 533 -1.74 37.09 41.03
CA TRP A 533 -0.72 36.67 40.06
C TRP A 533 -0.69 35.16 39.88
N VAL A 534 -0.80 34.41 40.98
CA VAL A 534 -0.87 32.95 40.95
C VAL A 534 -2.13 32.52 40.18
N ASP A 535 -3.30 33.06 40.51
CA ASP A 535 -4.56 32.79 39.81
C ASP A 535 -4.50 33.17 38.32
N ALA A 536 -3.77 34.24 37.95
CA ALA A 536 -3.56 34.63 36.55
C ALA A 536 -2.61 33.69 35.79
N ILE A 537 -1.75 32.94 36.48
CA ILE A 537 -0.73 32.05 35.87
C ILE A 537 -1.18 30.59 35.94
N THR A 538 -1.90 30.18 36.98
CA THR A 538 -2.36 28.81 37.17
C THR A 538 -3.59 28.53 36.31
N PRO A 539 -3.52 27.61 35.35
CA PRO A 539 -4.69 27.22 34.57
C PRO A 539 -5.73 26.53 35.47
N ASN A 540 -7.00 26.86 35.29
CA ASN A 540 -8.12 26.13 35.87
C ASN A 540 -8.20 24.72 35.27
N ILE A 541 -7.52 23.76 35.90
CA ILE A 541 -7.53 22.35 35.51
C ILE A 541 -8.53 21.64 36.41
N THR A 542 -9.70 21.33 35.87
CA THR A 542 -10.65 20.45 36.56
C THR A 542 -10.27 18.98 36.32
N TRP A 543 -10.58 18.10 37.28
CA TRP A 543 -10.33 16.66 37.15
C TRP A 543 -11.07 16.03 35.95
N ASN A 544 -12.21 16.60 35.55
CA ASN A 544 -13.00 16.13 34.42
C ASN A 544 -12.34 16.44 33.06
N ASP A 545 -11.50 17.48 32.98
CA ASP A 545 -10.80 17.87 31.74
C ASP A 545 -9.49 17.10 31.54
N LEU A 546 -8.97 16.45 32.58
CA LEU A 546 -7.67 15.79 32.56
C LEU A 546 -7.53 14.74 31.43
N PRO A 547 -8.52 13.85 31.18
CA PRO A 547 -8.42 12.87 30.09
C PRO A 547 -8.33 13.54 28.71
N ALA A 548 -9.13 14.58 28.48
CA ALA A 548 -9.13 15.34 27.22
C ALA A 548 -7.80 16.07 27.00
N ARG A 549 -7.23 16.67 28.07
CA ARG A 549 -5.92 17.32 28.05
C ARG A 549 -4.78 16.34 27.76
N VAL A 550 -4.81 15.15 28.37
CA VAL A 550 -3.84 14.08 28.08
C VAL A 550 -3.95 13.60 26.63
N ALA A 551 -5.18 13.42 26.13
CA ALA A 551 -5.41 13.05 24.73
C ALA A 551 -4.87 14.12 23.77
N LEU A 552 -5.13 15.40 24.06
CA LEU A 552 -4.59 16.53 23.30
C LEU A 552 -3.05 16.57 23.35
N ALA A 553 -2.45 16.39 24.53
CA ALA A 553 -1.00 16.35 24.71
C ALA A 553 -0.36 15.27 23.84
N LEU A 554 -0.89 14.05 23.90
CA LEU A 554 -0.42 12.92 23.11
C LEU A 554 -0.61 13.14 21.62
N PHE A 555 -1.74 13.71 21.21
CA PHE A 555 -2.03 14.01 19.81
C PHE A 555 -1.06 15.05 19.23
N ILE A 556 -0.88 16.17 19.91
CA ILE A 556 0.03 17.23 19.47
C ILE A 556 1.48 16.74 19.53
N ALA A 557 1.89 16.01 20.57
CA ALA A 557 3.23 15.43 20.65
C ALA A 557 3.49 14.43 19.52
N THR A 558 2.54 13.55 19.23
CA THR A 558 2.67 12.55 18.15
C THR A 558 2.70 13.22 16.77
N GLY A 559 1.82 14.18 16.52
CA GLY A 559 1.80 14.96 15.27
C GLY A 559 3.08 15.76 15.06
N THR A 560 3.57 16.43 16.11
CA THR A 560 4.83 17.20 16.09
C THR A 560 6.02 16.27 15.86
N LEU A 561 6.06 15.13 16.54
CA LEU A 561 7.12 14.12 16.35
C LEU A 561 7.11 13.55 14.93
N ALA A 562 5.93 13.28 14.38
CA ALA A 562 5.78 12.77 13.02
C ALA A 562 6.21 13.80 11.97
N ALA A 563 5.80 15.07 12.11
CA ALA A 563 6.25 16.16 11.26
C ALA A 563 7.77 16.41 11.38
N ALA A 564 8.31 16.35 12.60
CA ALA A 564 9.76 16.44 12.84
C ALA A 564 10.51 15.26 12.21
N TYR A 565 9.93 14.04 12.24
CA TYR A 565 10.50 12.87 11.57
C TYR A 565 10.51 13.05 10.05
N VAL A 566 9.44 13.58 9.44
CA VAL A 566 9.41 13.94 8.00
C VAL A 566 10.49 14.96 7.68
N SER A 567 10.67 15.99 8.51
CA SER A 567 11.68 17.02 8.27
C SER A 567 13.12 16.52 8.44
N PHE A 568 13.33 15.64 9.42
CA PHE A 568 14.60 15.00 9.72
C PHE A 568 15.01 13.97 8.67
N ALA A 569 14.05 13.16 8.21
CA ALA A 569 14.21 12.04 7.29
C ALA A 569 13.21 12.15 6.12
N PRO A 570 13.39 13.13 5.22
CA PRO A 570 12.37 13.45 4.23
C PRO A 570 12.20 12.34 3.19
N PRO A 571 10.95 11.95 2.88
CA PRO A 571 10.66 11.05 1.78
C PRO A 571 11.07 11.65 0.43
N ALA A 572 11.36 10.79 -0.54
CA ALA A 572 11.69 11.14 -1.92
C ALA A 572 10.44 11.56 -2.72
N VAL A 573 9.72 12.58 -2.22
CA VAL A 573 8.45 13.08 -2.79
C VAL A 573 8.58 13.52 -4.25
N ASP A 574 9.77 13.92 -4.70
CA ASP A 574 10.01 14.30 -6.10
C ASP A 574 9.93 13.12 -7.10
N ARG A 575 9.92 11.87 -6.60
CA ARG A 575 9.69 10.66 -7.40
C ARG A 575 8.21 10.42 -7.69
N LEU A 576 7.28 11.06 -6.96
CA LEU A 576 5.84 11.03 -7.28
C LEU A 576 5.58 11.82 -8.56
N ARG A 577 5.68 11.16 -9.71
CA ARG A 577 5.37 11.72 -11.02
C ARG A 577 4.33 10.84 -11.69
N LEU A 578 3.30 11.48 -12.27
CA LEU A 578 2.36 10.79 -13.14
C LEU A 578 3.10 10.25 -14.37
N PRO A 579 2.88 8.99 -14.78
CA PRO A 579 3.58 8.35 -15.90
C PRO A 579 3.01 8.81 -17.26
N LEU A 580 2.94 10.12 -17.48
CA LEU A 580 2.58 10.65 -18.78
C LEU A 580 3.79 10.53 -19.71
N ARG A 581 3.71 9.62 -20.67
CA ARG A 581 4.73 9.51 -21.72
C ARG A 581 4.60 10.72 -22.66
N PRO A 582 5.70 11.42 -22.98
CA PRO A 582 5.65 12.48 -23.97
C PRO A 582 5.25 11.88 -25.32
N SER A 583 4.23 12.48 -25.96
CA SER A 583 3.80 12.05 -27.30
C SER A 583 4.63 12.76 -28.35
N ARG A 584 5.14 12.02 -29.34
CA ARG A 584 5.83 12.59 -30.50
C ARG A 584 4.84 13.27 -31.47
N ARG A 585 3.55 12.92 -31.43
CA ARG A 585 2.52 13.47 -32.31
C ARG A 585 2.05 14.82 -31.78
N GLN A 586 2.42 15.90 -32.46
CA GLN A 586 2.10 17.27 -32.03
C GLN A 586 0.60 17.53 -31.92
N PHE A 587 -0.19 16.95 -32.82
CA PHE A 587 -1.65 17.13 -32.86
C PHE A 587 -2.36 16.75 -31.54
N GLU A 588 -1.88 15.72 -30.84
CA GLU A 588 -2.54 15.19 -29.63
C GLU A 588 -2.53 16.14 -28.41
N TRP A 589 -1.70 17.17 -28.43
CA TRP A 589 -1.64 18.19 -27.37
C TRP A 589 -1.85 19.60 -27.94
N LEU A 590 -1.43 19.85 -29.18
CA LEU A 590 -1.56 21.16 -29.79
C LEU A 590 -3.01 21.46 -30.13
N ALA A 591 -3.78 20.52 -30.70
CA ALA A 591 -5.16 20.77 -31.12
C ALA A 591 -6.08 21.22 -29.96
N PRO A 592 -6.07 20.56 -28.78
CA PRO A 592 -6.82 21.05 -27.62
C PRO A 592 -6.35 22.43 -27.13
N VAL A 593 -5.04 22.68 -27.06
CA VAL A 593 -4.51 23.97 -26.63
C VAL A 593 -4.89 25.09 -27.60
N THR A 594 -4.84 24.83 -28.92
CA THR A 594 -5.26 25.80 -29.93
C THR A 594 -6.76 26.05 -29.90
N ALA A 595 -7.59 25.03 -29.63
CA ALA A 595 -9.02 25.23 -29.46
C ALA A 595 -9.33 26.12 -28.24
N VAL A 596 -8.67 25.87 -27.11
CA VAL A 596 -8.81 26.74 -25.92
C VAL A 596 -8.32 28.15 -26.22
N ASN A 597 -7.20 28.32 -26.92
CA ASN A 597 -6.72 29.63 -27.34
C ASN A 597 -7.73 30.37 -28.22
N ALA A 598 -8.38 29.68 -29.17
CA ALA A 598 -9.39 30.28 -30.03
C ALA A 598 -10.62 30.74 -29.23
N VAL A 599 -11.08 29.94 -28.25
CA VAL A 599 -12.19 30.32 -27.36
C VAL A 599 -11.81 31.52 -26.50
N PHE A 600 -10.60 31.55 -25.93
CA PHE A 600 -10.11 32.68 -25.14
C PHE A 600 -9.99 33.95 -25.99
N ALA A 601 -9.50 33.84 -27.23
CA ALA A 601 -9.43 34.96 -28.15
C ALA A 601 -10.84 35.51 -28.47
N LEU A 602 -11.80 34.63 -28.80
CA LEU A 602 -13.18 35.03 -29.05
C LEU A 602 -13.82 35.70 -27.82
N PHE A 603 -13.57 35.15 -26.63
CA PHE A 603 -14.04 35.72 -25.38
C PHE A 603 -13.44 37.11 -25.12
N LEU A 604 -12.13 37.28 -25.34
CA LEU A 604 -11.47 38.58 -25.20
C LEU A 604 -11.97 39.61 -26.22
N VAL A 605 -12.29 39.18 -27.45
CA VAL A 605 -12.95 40.06 -28.44
C VAL A 605 -14.33 40.48 -27.92
N ALA A 606 -15.14 39.55 -27.41
CA ALA A 606 -16.45 39.88 -26.84
C ALA A 606 -16.32 40.87 -25.66
N GLN A 607 -15.35 40.66 -24.78
CA GLN A 607 -15.08 41.59 -23.68
C GLN A 607 -14.63 42.97 -24.17
N ALA A 608 -13.75 43.03 -25.16
CA ALA A 608 -13.33 44.30 -25.77
C ALA A 608 -14.52 45.04 -26.38
N THR A 609 -15.40 44.34 -27.11
CA THR A 609 -16.61 44.96 -27.67
C THR A 609 -17.57 45.48 -26.61
N ALA A 610 -17.70 44.78 -25.48
CA ALA A 610 -18.47 45.24 -24.33
C ALA A 610 -17.85 46.50 -23.69
N LEU A 611 -16.52 46.53 -23.55
CA LEU A 611 -15.78 47.65 -22.98
C LEU A 611 -15.89 48.92 -23.84
N PHE A 612 -15.74 48.79 -25.16
CA PHE A 612 -15.79 49.92 -26.10
C PHE A 612 -17.22 50.33 -26.49
N GLY A 613 -18.18 49.40 -26.46
CA GLY A 613 -19.58 49.66 -26.82
C GLY A 613 -20.38 50.42 -25.74
N GLY A 614 -19.89 50.45 -24.50
CA GLY A 614 -20.55 51.14 -23.39
C GLY A 614 -21.84 50.48 -22.91
N HIS A 615 -22.48 51.11 -21.92
CA HIS A 615 -23.67 50.59 -21.22
C HIS A 615 -24.85 50.30 -22.16
N ASP A 616 -25.08 51.18 -23.14
CA ASP A 616 -26.21 51.08 -24.08
C ASP A 616 -26.05 49.96 -25.10
N TYR A 617 -24.81 49.62 -25.47
CA TYR A 617 -24.55 48.47 -26.34
C TYR A 617 -24.88 47.17 -25.60
N LEU A 618 -24.40 47.06 -24.36
CA LEU A 618 -24.53 45.86 -23.56
C LEU A 618 -25.98 45.52 -23.21
N GLN A 619 -26.76 46.55 -22.85
CA GLN A 619 -28.19 46.40 -22.57
C GLN A 619 -28.99 46.04 -23.82
N ARG A 620 -28.68 46.61 -24.99
CA ARG A 620 -29.35 46.26 -26.26
C ARG A 620 -29.06 44.84 -26.71
N THR A 621 -27.85 44.33 -26.49
CA THR A 621 -27.44 43.01 -26.99
C THR A 621 -27.81 41.87 -26.03
N THR A 622 -27.67 42.09 -24.71
CA THR A 622 -27.87 41.03 -23.71
C THR A 622 -29.20 41.13 -22.95
N GLY A 623 -29.85 42.31 -22.99
CA GLY A 623 -31.04 42.60 -22.17
C GLY A 623 -30.74 42.79 -20.67
N LEU A 624 -29.48 42.62 -20.25
CA LEU A 624 -29.07 42.79 -18.85
C LEU A 624 -28.70 44.24 -18.58
N THR A 625 -28.99 44.70 -17.36
CA THR A 625 -28.40 45.95 -16.87
C THR A 625 -26.89 45.76 -16.69
N TYR A 626 -26.13 46.85 -16.73
CA TYR A 626 -24.68 46.79 -16.52
C TYR A 626 -24.32 46.17 -15.17
N ALA A 627 -25.12 46.46 -14.13
CA ALA A 627 -24.97 45.84 -12.82
C ALA A 627 -25.13 44.30 -12.94
N ASP A 628 -26.26 43.81 -13.47
CA ASP A 628 -26.56 42.38 -13.62
C ASP A 628 -25.51 41.61 -14.45
N TYR A 629 -24.98 42.23 -15.50
CA TYR A 629 -23.91 41.68 -16.31
C TYR A 629 -22.61 41.47 -15.52
N VAL A 630 -22.26 42.44 -14.65
CA VAL A 630 -21.07 42.40 -13.79
C VAL A 630 -21.19 41.29 -12.73
N HIS A 631 -22.39 40.90 -12.30
CA HIS A 631 -22.58 39.75 -11.40
C HIS A 631 -22.37 38.39 -12.08
N GLN A 632 -22.87 38.21 -13.30
CA GLN A 632 -22.96 36.88 -13.92
C GLN A 632 -21.62 36.36 -14.44
N GLY A 633 -21.15 35.24 -13.89
CA GLY A 633 -19.98 34.54 -14.43
C GLY A 633 -18.62 34.93 -13.85
N PHE A 634 -18.53 35.74 -12.79
CA PHE A 634 -17.23 36.03 -12.15
C PHE A 634 -16.58 34.75 -11.61
N GLY A 635 -17.33 33.94 -10.87
CA GLY A 635 -16.82 32.64 -10.40
C GLY A 635 -16.43 31.71 -11.55
N GLN A 636 -17.06 31.85 -12.72
CA GLN A 636 -16.69 31.09 -13.91
C GLN A 636 -15.33 31.54 -14.48
N LEU A 637 -14.98 32.83 -14.38
CA LEU A 637 -13.68 33.34 -14.80
C LEU A 637 -12.56 32.80 -13.91
N THR A 638 -12.75 32.77 -12.60
CA THR A 638 -11.78 32.12 -11.68
C THR A 638 -11.61 30.63 -11.98
N ILE A 639 -12.71 29.91 -12.23
CA ILE A 639 -12.66 28.51 -12.66
C ILE A 639 -11.91 28.38 -14.00
N ALA A 640 -12.12 29.29 -14.94
CA ALA A 640 -11.40 29.31 -16.21
C ALA A 640 -9.89 29.50 -16.01
N THR A 641 -9.46 30.43 -15.15
CA THR A 641 -8.04 30.62 -14.79
C THR A 641 -7.42 29.34 -14.21
N MET A 642 -8.10 28.66 -13.27
CA MET A 642 -7.65 27.38 -12.71
C MET A 642 -7.57 26.27 -13.76
N LEU A 643 -8.59 26.17 -14.62
CA LEU A 643 -8.64 25.18 -15.68
C LEU A 643 -7.50 25.42 -16.69
N THR A 644 -7.20 26.67 -17.01
CA THR A 644 -6.07 27.03 -17.87
C THR A 644 -4.74 26.57 -17.27
N LEU A 645 -4.48 26.78 -15.98
CA LEU A 645 -3.28 26.25 -15.33
C LEU A 645 -3.21 24.72 -15.41
N THR A 646 -4.36 24.04 -15.32
CA THR A 646 -4.45 22.58 -15.49
C THR A 646 -4.13 22.15 -16.92
N VAL A 647 -4.69 22.83 -17.93
CA VAL A 647 -4.41 22.61 -19.35
C VAL A 647 -2.94 22.86 -19.67
N VAL A 648 -2.37 23.96 -19.17
CA VAL A 648 -0.94 24.28 -19.33
C VAL A 648 -0.08 23.21 -18.67
N GLY A 649 -0.41 22.78 -17.45
CA GLY A 649 0.30 21.70 -16.75
C GLY A 649 0.24 20.35 -17.47
N TRP A 650 -0.92 19.99 -18.03
CA TRP A 650 -1.12 18.78 -18.82
C TRP A 650 -0.34 18.82 -20.14
N ALA A 651 -0.50 19.90 -20.91
CA ALA A 651 0.17 20.08 -22.20
C ALA A 651 1.69 20.16 -22.02
N ALA A 652 2.19 20.84 -20.97
CA ALA A 652 3.61 20.93 -20.67
C ALA A 652 4.26 19.58 -20.28
N ARG A 653 3.47 18.58 -19.85
CA ARG A 653 3.92 17.21 -19.56
C ARG A 653 3.81 16.30 -20.79
N LYS A 654 2.78 16.47 -21.62
CA LYS A 654 2.54 15.65 -22.82
C LYS A 654 3.41 16.07 -24.01
N ALA A 655 3.70 17.37 -24.14
CA ALA A 655 4.43 17.95 -25.26
C ALA A 655 5.96 17.82 -25.10
N VAL A 656 6.63 17.45 -26.19
CA VAL A 656 8.10 17.53 -26.31
C VAL A 656 8.54 18.99 -26.23
N PRO A 657 9.63 19.33 -25.50
CA PRO A 657 10.15 20.69 -25.46
C PRO A 657 10.50 21.23 -26.85
N GLY A 658 9.97 22.41 -27.19
CA GLY A 658 10.19 23.05 -28.48
C GLY A 658 9.47 24.40 -28.60
N ARG A 659 9.82 25.18 -29.64
CA ARG A 659 9.31 26.55 -29.86
C ARG A 659 7.79 26.62 -30.01
N THR A 660 7.18 25.66 -30.69
CA THR A 660 5.72 25.59 -30.91
C THR A 660 4.95 25.42 -29.61
N ARG A 661 5.45 24.55 -28.71
CA ARG A 661 4.90 24.38 -27.37
C ARG A 661 5.00 25.67 -26.57
N ASP A 662 6.19 26.26 -26.55
CA ASP A 662 6.45 27.45 -25.73
C ASP A 662 5.62 28.65 -26.21
N LEU A 663 5.43 28.80 -27.52
CA LEU A 663 4.55 29.82 -28.11
C LEU A 663 3.07 29.56 -27.80
N ALA A 664 2.56 28.34 -28.02
CA ALA A 664 1.15 28.03 -27.82
C ALA A 664 0.72 28.17 -26.34
N LEU A 665 1.57 27.72 -25.41
CA LEU A 665 1.34 27.87 -23.97
C LEU A 665 1.59 29.32 -23.51
N GLY A 666 2.54 30.03 -24.12
CA GLY A 666 2.80 31.44 -23.85
C GLY A 666 1.60 32.32 -24.22
N VAL A 667 1.02 32.12 -25.41
CA VAL A 667 -0.20 32.81 -25.86
C VAL A 667 -1.37 32.53 -24.92
N LEU A 668 -1.56 31.26 -24.53
CA LEU A 668 -2.60 30.88 -23.56
C LEU A 668 -2.42 31.61 -22.22
N CYS A 669 -1.20 31.61 -21.67
CA CYS A 669 -0.88 32.32 -20.43
C CYS A 669 -1.12 33.83 -20.56
N ALA A 670 -0.70 34.45 -21.67
CA ALA A 670 -0.88 35.88 -21.90
C ALA A 670 -2.36 36.28 -21.95
N MET A 671 -3.19 35.54 -22.71
CA MET A 671 -4.63 35.77 -22.73
C MET A 671 -5.27 35.54 -21.36
N THR A 672 -4.79 34.55 -20.60
CA THR A 672 -5.27 34.30 -19.24
C THR A 672 -4.96 35.45 -18.30
N ILE A 673 -3.78 36.08 -18.41
CA ILE A 673 -3.46 37.29 -17.62
C ILE A 673 -4.45 38.43 -17.95
N VAL A 674 -4.79 38.63 -19.23
CA VAL A 674 -5.79 39.63 -19.62
C VAL A 674 -7.16 39.28 -19.02
N VAL A 675 -7.56 38.00 -19.03
CA VAL A 675 -8.79 37.53 -18.40
C VAL A 675 -8.78 37.78 -16.88
N VAL A 676 -7.67 37.51 -16.19
CA VAL A 676 -7.50 37.78 -14.76
C VAL A 676 -7.65 39.27 -14.46
N VAL A 677 -6.98 40.14 -15.22
CA VAL A 677 -7.08 41.61 -15.07
C VAL A 677 -8.53 42.08 -15.30
N SER A 678 -9.18 41.56 -16.33
CA SER A 678 -10.58 41.83 -16.63
C SER A 678 -11.51 41.37 -15.50
N ALA A 679 -11.27 40.17 -14.95
CA ALA A 679 -12.04 39.63 -13.82
C ALA A 679 -11.87 40.47 -12.54
N LEU A 680 -10.65 40.92 -12.23
CA LEU A 680 -10.38 41.80 -11.09
C LEU A 680 -11.05 43.17 -11.26
N HIS A 681 -10.98 43.75 -12.46
CA HIS A 681 -11.68 45.00 -12.75
C HIS A 681 -13.20 44.87 -12.59
N ARG A 682 -13.76 43.75 -13.09
CA ARG A 682 -15.18 43.45 -12.95
C ARG A 682 -15.58 43.25 -11.49
N MET A 683 -14.75 42.61 -10.68
CA MET A 683 -14.97 42.50 -9.24
C MET A 683 -14.92 43.87 -8.55
N ASN A 684 -14.00 44.75 -8.93
CA ASN A 684 -13.93 46.09 -8.34
C ASN A 684 -15.22 46.89 -8.62
N LEU A 685 -15.71 46.90 -9.87
CA LEU A 685 -17.00 47.52 -10.22
C LEU A 685 -18.17 46.89 -9.44
N TYR A 686 -18.07 45.58 -9.19
CA TYR A 686 -19.08 44.85 -8.43
C TYR A 686 -19.10 45.27 -6.96
N GLU A 687 -17.93 45.42 -6.35
CA GLU A 687 -17.74 45.88 -4.98
C GLU A 687 -18.17 47.34 -4.82
N GLU A 688 -17.91 48.20 -5.81
CA GLU A 688 -18.41 49.58 -5.87
C GLU A 688 -19.94 49.65 -5.93
N ALA A 689 -20.61 48.68 -6.57
CA ALA A 689 -22.07 48.64 -6.70
C ALA A 689 -22.79 47.95 -5.51
N TYR A 690 -22.22 46.90 -4.92
CA TYR A 690 -22.90 46.06 -3.90
C TYR A 690 -22.15 45.87 -2.57
N GLY A 691 -20.96 46.40 -2.45
CA GLY A 691 -20.20 46.46 -1.21
C GLY A 691 -19.15 45.37 -1.15
N PHE A 692 -18.27 45.46 -0.18
CA PHE A 692 -17.28 44.44 0.09
C PHE A 692 -17.88 43.34 0.96
N THR A 693 -17.50 42.10 0.66
CA THR A 693 -17.73 40.95 1.54
C THR A 693 -16.43 40.17 1.71
N ARG A 694 -16.31 39.36 2.76
CA ARG A 694 -15.15 38.48 2.99
C ARG A 694 -14.87 37.60 1.77
N LEU A 695 -15.93 37.03 1.18
CA LEU A 695 -15.82 36.19 0.00
C LEU A 695 -15.30 36.98 -1.21
N ARG A 696 -15.88 38.15 -1.52
CA ARG A 696 -15.46 38.97 -2.68
C ARG A 696 -13.99 39.38 -2.58
N LEU A 697 -13.60 39.91 -1.41
CA LEU A 697 -12.21 40.30 -1.13
C LEU A 697 -11.25 39.11 -1.23
N LEU A 698 -11.63 37.95 -0.67
CA LEU A 698 -10.84 36.72 -0.77
C LEU A 698 -10.69 36.27 -2.22
N VAL A 699 -11.77 36.28 -3.02
CA VAL A 699 -11.67 35.88 -4.42
C VAL A 699 -10.82 36.88 -5.22
N ALA A 700 -10.89 38.18 -4.96
CA ALA A 700 -10.04 39.17 -5.61
C ALA A 700 -8.54 38.91 -5.33
N VAL A 701 -8.15 38.72 -4.06
CA VAL A 701 -6.77 38.39 -3.70
C VAL A 701 -6.33 37.05 -4.30
N PHE A 702 -7.22 36.07 -4.29
CA PHE A 702 -6.96 34.74 -4.82
C PHE A 702 -6.80 34.74 -6.35
N GLU A 703 -7.65 35.46 -7.08
CA GLU A 703 -7.55 35.64 -8.53
C GLU A 703 -6.27 36.39 -8.92
N GLY A 704 -5.92 37.44 -8.15
CA GLY A 704 -4.64 38.12 -8.31
C GLY A 704 -3.44 37.19 -8.09
N TRP A 705 -3.50 36.32 -7.08
CA TRP A 705 -2.48 35.29 -6.85
C TRP A 705 -2.42 34.26 -8.00
N LEU A 706 -3.55 33.82 -8.55
CA LEU A 706 -3.57 32.98 -9.75
C LEU A 706 -2.90 33.68 -10.95
N GLY A 707 -3.14 34.99 -11.12
CA GLY A 707 -2.45 35.82 -12.12
C GLY A 707 -0.93 35.80 -11.94
N VAL A 708 -0.43 35.95 -10.70
CA VAL A 708 0.99 35.79 -10.37
C VAL A 708 1.49 34.39 -10.72
N VAL A 709 0.72 33.34 -10.42
CA VAL A 709 1.09 31.96 -10.78
C VAL A 709 1.19 31.78 -12.30
N VAL A 710 0.26 32.34 -13.08
CA VAL A 710 0.31 32.32 -14.56
C VAL A 710 1.57 33.05 -15.06
N ALA A 711 1.89 34.21 -14.49
CA ALA A 711 3.12 34.94 -14.82
C ALA A 711 4.39 34.15 -14.47
N LEU A 712 4.42 33.46 -13.34
CA LEU A 712 5.51 32.56 -12.95
C LEU A 712 5.65 31.38 -13.91
N VAL A 713 4.54 30.78 -14.35
CA VAL A 713 4.53 29.70 -15.35
C VAL A 713 5.13 30.18 -16.67
N MET A 714 4.76 31.39 -17.11
CA MET A 714 5.34 32.03 -18.29
C MET A 714 6.85 32.26 -18.12
N ALA A 715 7.29 32.79 -16.97
CA ALA A 715 8.71 32.99 -16.65
C ALA A 715 9.51 31.67 -16.62
N ALA A 716 8.95 30.59 -16.08
CA ALA A 716 9.63 29.30 -16.09
C ALA A 716 9.67 28.63 -17.47
N GLY A 717 8.73 28.95 -18.35
CA GLY A 717 8.81 28.62 -19.78
C GLY A 717 10.08 29.18 -20.41
N LEU A 718 10.45 30.42 -20.06
CA LEU A 718 11.66 31.10 -20.52
C LEU A 718 12.95 30.54 -19.89
N VAL A 719 12.94 30.30 -18.57
CA VAL A 719 14.13 29.87 -17.80
C VAL A 719 14.45 28.37 -17.96
N ARG A 720 13.54 27.57 -18.56
CA ARG A 720 13.65 26.11 -18.78
C ARG A 720 13.93 25.27 -17.51
N ARG A 721 13.77 25.84 -16.32
CA ARG A 721 13.81 25.12 -15.03
C ARG A 721 12.43 25.17 -14.40
N ARG A 722 11.90 24.03 -13.95
CA ARG A 722 10.53 23.93 -13.40
C ARG A 722 10.46 23.69 -11.87
N GLY A 723 11.57 23.27 -11.25
CA GLY A 723 11.56 22.86 -9.83
C GLY A 723 11.40 23.99 -8.80
N TRP A 724 11.45 25.25 -9.23
CA TRP A 724 11.33 26.44 -8.37
C TRP A 724 9.93 27.05 -8.38
N LEU A 725 9.08 26.66 -9.34
CA LEU A 725 7.75 27.24 -9.55
C LEU A 725 6.83 27.06 -8.36
N VAL A 726 6.62 25.80 -7.94
CA VAL A 726 5.67 25.47 -6.86
C VAL A 726 6.12 26.09 -5.52
N PRO A 727 7.39 25.96 -5.09
CA PRO A 727 7.86 26.64 -3.88
C PRO A 727 7.67 28.16 -3.92
N LEU A 728 7.91 28.80 -5.07
CA LEU A 728 7.74 30.24 -5.20
C LEU A 728 6.27 30.66 -5.18
N ALA A 729 5.39 29.91 -5.86
CA ALA A 729 3.94 30.14 -5.83
C ALA A 729 3.36 30.06 -4.41
N VAL A 730 3.81 29.07 -3.61
CA VAL A 730 3.41 28.94 -2.19
C VAL A 730 3.88 30.15 -1.38
N ARG A 731 5.12 30.62 -1.58
CA ARG A 731 5.63 31.84 -0.91
C ARG A 731 4.84 33.09 -1.30
N CYS A 732 4.53 33.27 -2.59
CA CYS A 732 3.71 34.39 -3.04
C CYS A 732 2.31 34.35 -2.42
N GLY A 733 1.70 33.17 -2.31
CA GLY A 733 0.41 32.99 -1.65
C GLY A 733 0.46 33.32 -0.16
N ALA A 734 1.52 32.87 0.53
CA ALA A 734 1.77 33.19 1.93
C ALA A 734 1.95 34.71 2.15
N VAL A 735 2.71 35.38 1.29
CA VAL A 735 2.88 36.84 1.33
C VAL A 735 1.56 37.56 1.04
N GLY A 736 0.77 37.09 0.08
CA GLY A 736 -0.56 37.66 -0.22
C GLY A 736 -1.52 37.56 0.97
N LEU A 737 -1.58 36.39 1.63
CA LEU A 737 -2.39 36.20 2.84
C LEU A 737 -1.89 37.04 4.01
N LEU A 738 -0.57 37.15 4.19
CA LEU A 738 0.02 38.03 5.21
C LEU A 738 -0.34 39.50 4.93
N GLY A 739 -0.24 39.94 3.68
CA GLY A 739 -0.63 41.29 3.26
C GLY A 739 -2.11 41.57 3.57
N LEU A 740 -2.99 40.60 3.27
CA LEU A 740 -4.40 40.69 3.62
C LEU A 740 -4.62 40.77 5.13
N ALA A 741 -3.92 39.96 5.92
CA ALA A 741 -3.97 40.01 7.38
C ALA A 741 -3.44 41.35 7.94
N VAL A 742 -2.40 41.92 7.35
CA VAL A 742 -1.85 43.23 7.75
C VAL A 742 -2.83 44.36 7.42
N LEU A 743 -3.48 44.32 6.25
CA LEU A 743 -4.48 45.31 5.82
C LEU A 743 -5.68 45.40 6.78
N ASN A 744 -5.92 44.37 7.60
CA ASN A 744 -7.11 44.20 8.43
C ASN A 744 -8.39 44.11 7.56
N PRO A 745 -8.71 42.93 7.01
CA PRO A 745 -9.71 42.82 5.97
C PRO A 745 -11.12 43.12 6.49
N ASP A 746 -11.44 42.73 7.73
CA ASP A 746 -12.77 42.97 8.31
C ASP A 746 -12.97 44.47 8.62
N LEU A 747 -11.92 45.19 9.04
CA LEU A 747 -11.96 46.66 9.13
C LEU A 747 -12.13 47.33 7.77
N TYR A 748 -11.34 46.90 6.78
CA TYR A 748 -11.40 47.43 5.41
C TYR A 748 -12.81 47.30 4.83
N ILE A 749 -13.43 46.12 5.00
CA ILE A 749 -14.80 45.84 4.56
C ILE A 749 -15.78 46.78 5.27
N ALA A 750 -15.67 46.96 6.59
CA ALA A 750 -16.55 47.83 7.34
C ALA A 750 -16.41 49.30 6.89
N GLU A 751 -15.20 49.84 6.78
CA GLU A 751 -15.00 51.23 6.36
C GLU A 751 -15.53 51.51 4.94
N HIS A 752 -15.28 50.61 4.00
CA HIS A 752 -15.75 50.79 2.61
C HIS A 752 -17.25 50.60 2.46
N ASN A 753 -17.89 49.74 3.25
CA ASN A 753 -19.34 49.61 3.22
C ASN A 753 -20.02 50.80 3.90
N LEU A 754 -19.41 51.37 4.95
CA LEU A 754 -19.97 52.51 5.67
C LEU A 754 -19.74 53.84 4.95
N SER A 755 -18.70 53.99 4.13
CA SER A 755 -18.45 55.22 3.36
C SER A 755 -19.41 55.42 2.17
N ARG A 756 -20.23 54.42 1.87
CA ARG A 756 -21.12 54.37 0.69
C ARG A 756 -22.49 55.03 0.86
N THR A 757 -22.67 55.89 1.86
CA THR A 757 -23.96 56.48 2.26
C THR A 757 -24.72 57.27 1.17
N HIS A 758 -24.10 57.57 0.02
CA HIS A 758 -24.72 58.28 -1.11
C HIS A 758 -25.04 57.40 -2.34
N THR A 759 -24.88 56.08 -2.24
CA THR A 759 -25.19 55.14 -3.35
C THR A 759 -26.62 54.60 -3.25
N THR A 760 -27.19 54.13 -4.38
CA THR A 760 -28.57 53.62 -4.50
C THR A 760 -28.89 52.37 -3.66
N SER A 761 -27.89 51.68 -3.11
CA SER A 761 -28.07 50.47 -2.30
C SER A 761 -27.86 50.77 -0.80
N PRO A 762 -28.81 50.42 0.09
CA PRO A 762 -28.67 50.64 1.52
C PRO A 762 -27.58 49.75 2.15
N VAL A 763 -26.99 50.23 3.25
CA VAL A 763 -25.96 49.50 4.02
C VAL A 763 -26.59 48.32 4.75
N ASP A 764 -26.01 47.12 4.59
CA ASP A 764 -26.42 45.92 5.32
C ASP A 764 -25.74 45.82 6.69
N TYR A 765 -26.40 46.37 7.71
CA TYR A 765 -25.93 46.30 9.10
C TYR A 765 -25.97 44.88 9.68
N GLY A 766 -26.81 43.98 9.14
CA GLY A 766 -26.86 42.58 9.55
C GLY A 766 -25.58 41.84 9.18
N TYR A 767 -25.06 42.08 7.98
CA TYR A 767 -23.76 41.55 7.55
C TYR A 767 -22.60 42.12 8.39
N LEU A 768 -22.63 43.42 8.72
CA LEU A 768 -21.59 44.04 9.57
C LEU A 768 -21.51 43.43 10.97
N ALA A 769 -22.63 42.92 11.50
CA ALA A 769 -22.68 42.25 12.80
C ALA A 769 -21.97 40.88 12.81
N ASP A 770 -21.77 40.26 11.64
CA ASP A 770 -21.05 38.98 11.49
C ASP A 770 -19.53 39.17 11.29
N LEU A 771 -19.03 40.41 11.26
CA LEU A 771 -17.60 40.71 11.16
C LEU A 771 -16.85 40.31 12.46
N SER A 772 -15.51 40.34 12.46
CA SER A 772 -14.73 40.10 13.68
C SER A 772 -14.65 41.36 14.56
N ALA A 773 -14.11 41.21 15.77
CA ALA A 773 -13.82 42.35 16.64
C ALA A 773 -12.89 43.38 15.97
N ASP A 774 -12.11 43.00 14.96
CA ASP A 774 -11.21 43.89 14.22
C ASP A 774 -11.93 45.02 13.48
N ALA A 775 -13.24 44.90 13.22
CA ALA A 775 -14.05 45.90 12.51
C ALA A 775 -14.56 47.04 13.43
N TYR A 776 -14.41 46.92 14.75
CA TYR A 776 -14.92 47.90 15.72
C TYR A 776 -14.53 49.36 15.45
N PRO A 777 -13.28 49.69 15.04
CA PRO A 777 -12.90 51.08 14.78
C PRO A 777 -13.76 51.78 13.71
N ALA A 778 -14.31 51.04 12.74
CA ALA A 778 -15.25 51.59 11.75
C ALA A 778 -16.67 51.70 12.32
N ILE A 779 -17.11 50.64 13.00
CA ILE A 779 -18.47 50.52 13.55
C ILE A 779 -18.71 51.57 14.65
N TRP A 780 -17.67 51.89 15.43
CA TRP A 780 -17.69 52.93 16.46
C TRP A 780 -18.16 54.30 15.96
N LYS A 781 -17.83 54.63 14.70
CA LYS A 781 -18.13 55.93 14.07
C LYS A 781 -19.62 56.08 13.69
N LEU A 782 -20.43 55.04 13.84
CA LEU A 782 -21.86 55.05 13.52
C LEU A 782 -22.69 55.89 14.50
N SER A 783 -23.82 56.40 14.00
CA SER A 783 -24.88 56.97 14.85
C SER A 783 -25.49 55.91 15.79
N GLN A 784 -26.28 56.33 16.77
CA GLN A 784 -26.75 55.47 17.87
C GLN A 784 -27.57 54.26 17.42
N ASP A 785 -28.52 54.44 16.50
CA ASP A 785 -29.41 53.35 16.09
C ASP A 785 -28.69 52.26 15.28
N PRO A 786 -27.88 52.58 14.25
CA PRO A 786 -27.09 51.57 13.53
C PRO A 786 -26.02 50.92 14.42
N PHE A 787 -25.41 51.67 15.35
CA PHE A 787 -24.45 51.12 16.30
C PHE A 787 -25.10 50.08 17.22
N ALA A 788 -26.26 50.38 17.79
CA ALA A 788 -27.03 49.45 18.62
C ALA A 788 -27.47 48.21 17.80
N CYS A 789 -27.75 48.40 16.52
CA CYS A 789 -28.13 47.32 15.61
C CYS A 789 -27.04 46.27 15.44
N VAL A 790 -25.83 46.73 15.10
CA VAL A 790 -24.69 45.88 14.81
C VAL A 790 -24.21 45.18 16.09
N THR A 791 -24.14 45.93 17.20
CA THR A 791 -23.60 45.42 18.48
C THR A 791 -24.62 44.63 19.29
N GLY A 792 -25.92 44.86 19.12
CA GLY A 792 -27.00 44.20 19.88
C GLY A 792 -27.24 42.73 19.51
N THR A 793 -26.60 42.21 18.47
CA THR A 793 -26.68 40.79 18.08
C THR A 793 -25.84 39.87 18.98
N GLY A 794 -24.90 40.42 19.74
CA GLY A 794 -23.94 39.68 20.57
C GLY A 794 -22.86 38.91 19.79
N LYS A 795 -22.89 38.91 18.45
CA LYS A 795 -21.91 38.20 17.61
C LYS A 795 -20.58 38.92 17.49
N LEU A 796 -20.62 40.25 17.47
CA LEU A 796 -19.45 41.11 17.34
C LEU A 796 -18.78 41.42 18.69
N SER A 797 -19.49 41.20 19.81
CA SER A 797 -19.01 41.59 21.13
C SER A 797 -17.84 40.73 21.59
N PRO A 798 -16.66 41.32 21.88
CA PRO A 798 -15.56 40.57 22.46
C PRO A 798 -15.94 40.07 23.87
N PRO A 799 -15.37 38.93 24.32
CA PRO A 799 -15.59 38.43 25.68
C PRO A 799 -15.19 39.48 26.73
N ALA A 800 -15.93 39.51 27.84
CA ALA A 800 -15.81 40.54 28.88
C ALA A 800 -14.43 40.57 29.56
N HIS A 801 -13.77 39.41 29.66
CA HIS A 801 -12.43 39.24 30.21
C HIS A 801 -11.65 38.26 29.33
N ASP A 802 -10.44 38.62 28.93
CA ASP A 802 -9.47 37.71 28.28
C ASP A 802 -8.38 37.36 29.30
N ASP A 803 -8.02 36.08 29.41
CA ASP A 803 -6.73 35.66 30.01
C ASP A 803 -5.56 36.25 29.19
N TRP A 804 -4.38 36.46 29.78
CA TRP A 804 -3.21 36.98 29.06
C TRP A 804 -2.77 36.05 27.90
N LEU A 805 -3.02 34.74 28.04
CA LEU A 805 -2.82 33.76 26.97
C LEU A 805 -3.87 33.85 25.85
N GLU A 806 -5.05 34.40 26.14
CA GLU A 806 -6.10 34.70 25.18
C GLU A 806 -5.93 36.10 24.58
N TRP A 807 -4.96 36.88 25.03
CA TRP A 807 -4.82 38.24 24.57
C TRP A 807 -4.66 38.31 23.04
N ASN A 808 -5.41 39.21 22.43
CA ASN A 808 -5.40 39.49 21.01
C ASN A 808 -5.57 40.99 20.79
N LEU A 809 -4.74 41.57 19.93
CA LEU A 809 -4.72 43.02 19.70
C LEU A 809 -6.06 43.57 19.19
N GLY A 810 -6.72 42.85 18.27
CA GLY A 810 -8.02 43.23 17.71
C GLY A 810 -9.11 43.29 18.78
N ARG A 811 -9.19 42.25 19.62
CA ARG A 811 -10.15 42.21 20.73
C ARG A 811 -9.86 43.25 21.81
N ALA A 812 -8.58 43.47 22.15
CA ALA A 812 -8.19 44.48 23.13
C ALA A 812 -8.63 45.88 22.68
N HIS A 813 -8.35 46.25 21.42
CA HIS A 813 -8.77 47.53 20.86
C HIS A 813 -10.31 47.66 20.80
N ALA A 814 -11.02 46.59 20.43
CA ALA A 814 -12.48 46.59 20.45
C ALA A 814 -13.07 46.82 21.87
N ARG A 815 -12.45 46.22 22.90
CA ARG A 815 -12.83 46.44 24.31
C ARG A 815 -12.62 47.87 24.77
N ASP A 816 -11.47 48.46 24.43
CA ASP A 816 -11.16 49.86 24.77
C ASP A 816 -12.19 50.82 24.16
N LEU A 817 -12.59 50.57 22.91
CA LEU A 817 -13.67 51.32 22.28
C LEU A 817 -14.99 51.09 23.04
N LEU A 818 -15.42 49.83 23.22
CA LEU A 818 -16.68 49.53 23.92
C LEU A 818 -16.80 50.14 25.32
N ALA A 819 -15.70 50.27 26.05
CA ALA A 819 -15.68 50.94 27.35
C ALA A 819 -16.14 52.41 27.27
N GLY A 820 -15.88 53.10 26.16
CA GLY A 820 -16.31 54.49 25.95
C GLY A 820 -17.77 54.65 25.49
N ARG A 821 -18.42 53.59 24.99
CA ARG A 821 -19.80 53.58 24.46
C ARG A 821 -20.31 52.14 24.50
N PRO A 822 -20.88 51.73 25.64
CA PRO A 822 -21.39 50.38 25.79
C PRO A 822 -22.55 50.12 24.82
N PRO A 823 -22.75 48.86 24.39
CA PRO A 823 -23.85 48.48 23.52
C PRO A 823 -25.18 48.68 24.24
N ALA A 824 -26.23 49.05 23.50
CA ALA A 824 -27.56 49.20 24.06
C ALA A 824 -28.09 47.85 24.58
N THR A 825 -28.62 47.83 25.80
CA THR A 825 -29.13 46.62 26.46
C THR A 825 -30.48 46.14 25.92
N SER A 826 -31.13 46.92 25.06
CA SER A 826 -32.40 46.60 24.40
C SER A 826 -32.19 46.34 22.91
N GLN A 827 -32.79 45.29 22.35
CA GLN A 827 -32.82 45.09 20.89
C GLN A 827 -33.43 46.33 20.22
N PRO A 828 -32.77 46.94 19.23
CA PRO A 828 -33.36 48.04 18.48
C PRO A 828 -34.57 47.55 17.70
N VAL A 829 -35.75 48.05 18.06
CA VAL A 829 -37.01 47.83 17.34
C VAL A 829 -37.11 48.92 16.27
N GLY A 830 -36.51 48.71 15.10
CA GLY A 830 -36.56 49.69 14.01
C GLY A 830 -36.25 49.10 12.62
N PRO A 831 -36.75 49.71 11.53
CA PRO A 831 -36.57 49.24 10.15
C PRO A 831 -35.10 49.26 9.68
N VAL A 832 -34.23 50.00 10.38
CA VAL A 832 -32.79 50.12 10.11
C VAL A 832 -32.04 48.80 10.36
N CYS A 833 -32.63 47.88 11.14
CA CYS A 833 -32.03 46.59 11.49
C CYS A 833 -32.46 45.40 10.66
N LEU A 834 -33.32 45.62 9.67
CA LEU A 834 -33.72 44.54 8.77
C LEU A 834 -32.60 44.27 7.76
N PRO A 835 -32.22 43.00 7.53
CA PRO A 835 -31.27 42.66 6.49
C PRO A 835 -31.82 43.14 5.14
N VAL A 836 -30.95 43.80 4.36
CA VAL A 836 -31.26 44.19 2.99
C VAL A 836 -31.31 42.90 2.17
N ARG A 837 -32.49 42.54 1.67
CA ARG A 837 -32.69 41.30 0.88
C ARG A 837 -32.11 41.41 -0.52
#